data_AF-W0RT38-F1
#
_entry.id   AF-W0RT38-F1
#
_cell.length_a   1.000
_cell.length_b   1.000
_cell.length_c   1.000
_cell.angle_alpha   90.00
_cell.angle_beta   90.00
_cell.angle_gamma   90.00
#
_symmetry.space_group_name_H-M   'P 1'
#
loop_
_entity.id
_entity.type
_entity.pdbx_description
1 polymer ?
#
loop_
_entity_poly.entity_id
_entity_poly.type
_entity_poly.pdbx_seq_one_letter_code
_entity_poly.pdbx_strand_id
1 'polypeptide(L)'
;MTRAWRWGAAALLGTAAFARSDDPFAPFVEPGFPFIVSTVDAGKLGPAFPTRNLGVRCVIVMLGNDAYACFDTDLLRVAAAWHGGFVSMTTMAQVSYQQPGNKNNAIPRVLGTPIVATGVYPGWNPGADFADPRPPGPNPDAVGRGPIAPERGRWNGVYVAGREAVLSYTVAGTEVREQLGSAAVGGQVALTRTVRTGAARQPLTLVVADVVGGTDAAVLGDTALVFQGPARDTVTAVSVTGAPDGAALAVEHGRHVVLRIPAGAGGTFRVTAWRGAAAARGALASLLAAPVRMAEHERGGPAHWPAVATTHGVAAPDSADYVLDRLTLPLPNAWRRNVRVADLDFFADGRAAVVTFEGDVWIVSGIDRGLARLSWRRFASGLYEPLSIAVVRDTIYVHDRQGLVRLRDLNGDGEADFYENFTNLTAQSGESREFPLGMGAKPGGGFYLAIGGALDLGPKTSAAIMPGFRAGSGQAGTVQEVSADGRSIRAFATGLREPIIGVDPRTGAIAASDQQGNFVPSTPVFLLRDGGYYGVPATAHRADPPPPETPVLWIPHEVDQSGAGEVFVRGDRMGFGGDALVHLSYGRPGPFRVYVDTTRSVVQGALVALPGDYRAPTLKGRTGPDGQLYLAGFSVWGSKATEVSSLVRLRYTGRPSRLPTAVRAGAQGIVVRFATPLDASVAGDAARYTLRRWNYVRSSDYGSGHYKLDGTAGEETLPVAARVSGDGRALLLVVPRMRPAMQMQLGYDLRARDGTRLRDTLWLTVNATDTLDLNGAGFRGVDWRALARRADAAPTVGAVPNGSATAALGARLYREKGCVGCHSVDGTTAGKTGPTFKGLYGATVPLASGTSARARTTRTSAGRSWTRRRTSCAASSRGCRRSGGC
;
A
#
# COMPACT_ATOMS: atom_id res chain seq x y z
N MET A 1 -1.77 53.46 54.04
CA MET A 1 -2.47 54.41 53.14
C MET A 1 -2.33 53.90 51.70
N THR A 2 -3.35 54.14 50.85
CA THR A 2 -3.59 53.70 49.44
C THR A 2 -3.85 52.19 49.21
N ARG A 3 -5.11 51.70 49.09
CA ARG A 3 -6.07 51.69 47.94
C ARG A 3 -5.51 50.95 46.71
N ALA A 4 -5.88 49.69 46.45
CA ALA A 4 -7.08 49.18 45.75
C ALA A 4 -7.00 49.27 44.20
N TRP A 5 -7.13 48.14 43.49
CA TRP A 5 -8.21 47.81 42.52
C TRP A 5 -7.90 46.54 41.70
N ARG A 6 -8.97 45.83 41.37
CA ARG A 6 -9.10 44.50 40.74
C ARG A 6 -8.87 44.54 39.22
N TRP A 7 -8.33 43.45 38.67
CA TRP A 7 -8.58 42.96 37.31
C TRP A 7 -9.02 41.49 37.47
N GLY A 8 -10.08 40.95 36.88
CA GLY A 8 -10.82 41.36 35.70
C GLY A 8 -10.61 40.33 34.59
N ALA A 9 -11.54 39.37 34.48
CA ALA A 9 -11.79 38.46 33.35
C ALA A 9 -10.77 37.33 33.06
N ALA A 10 -11.08 36.14 33.60
CA ALA A 10 -10.80 34.87 32.94
C ALA A 10 -11.95 34.54 31.98
N ALA A 11 -11.68 34.53 30.68
CA ALA A 11 -12.47 33.81 29.67
C ALA A 11 -11.73 33.79 28.33
N LEU A 12 -11.89 32.67 27.61
CA LEU A 12 -11.53 32.41 26.21
C LEU A 12 -10.05 32.10 25.94
N LEU A 13 -9.75 30.81 25.77
CA LEU A 13 -9.03 30.22 24.64
C LEU A 13 -8.94 28.69 24.85
N GLY A 14 -10.03 28.00 24.52
CA GLY A 14 -10.02 26.56 24.24
C GLY A 14 -9.82 26.36 22.75
N THR A 15 -8.57 26.28 22.29
CA THR A 15 -8.23 25.90 20.91
C THR A 15 -7.05 24.94 20.93
N ALA A 16 -7.28 23.74 20.41
CA ALA A 16 -6.32 22.78 19.86
C ALA A 16 -4.84 23.03 20.17
N ALA A 17 -4.30 22.37 21.19
CA ALA A 17 -2.86 22.20 21.35
C ALA A 17 -2.37 21.07 20.39
N PHE A 18 -2.33 21.35 19.09
CA PHE A 18 -1.65 20.53 18.09
C PHE A 18 -0.64 21.36 17.31
N ALA A 19 0.46 21.68 17.99
CA ALA A 19 1.75 21.96 17.36
C ALA A 19 2.83 21.78 18.42
N ARG A 20 3.79 20.89 18.19
CA ARG A 20 5.14 21.20 18.68
C ARG A 20 5.61 22.38 17.85
N SER A 21 6.21 23.38 18.50
CA SER A 21 6.61 24.65 17.89
C SER A 21 7.55 24.55 16.68
N ASP A 22 8.11 23.36 16.40
CA ASP A 22 9.20 23.17 15.44
C ASP A 22 8.87 22.18 14.30
N ASP A 23 7.64 21.61 14.21
CA ASP A 23 7.26 20.73 13.09
C ASP A 23 7.02 21.57 11.82
N PRO A 24 7.71 21.34 10.68
CA PRO A 24 7.47 22.11 9.45
C PRO A 24 6.07 21.89 8.85
N PHE A 25 5.38 20.81 9.21
CA PHE A 25 4.10 20.44 8.62
C PHE A 25 2.88 20.82 9.49
N ALA A 26 1.73 21.06 8.86
CA ALA A 26 0.44 21.20 9.52
C ALA A 26 -0.07 19.83 10.04
N PRO A 27 -1.06 19.78 10.95
CA PRO A 27 -1.65 18.53 11.41
C PRO A 27 -2.06 17.60 10.24
N PHE A 28 -1.95 16.28 10.46
CA PHE A 28 -2.34 15.28 9.45
C PHE A 28 -3.78 15.48 8.97
N VAL A 29 -4.69 15.72 9.92
CA VAL A 29 -6.08 16.07 9.62
C VAL A 29 -6.14 17.49 9.10
N GLU A 30 -6.60 17.63 7.86
CA GLU A 30 -6.67 18.93 7.19
C GLU A 30 -7.71 19.85 7.86
N PRO A 31 -7.31 21.03 8.34
CA PRO A 31 -8.26 22.01 8.83
C PRO A 31 -9.20 22.48 7.72
N GLY A 32 -10.51 22.41 7.96
CA GLY A 32 -11.51 22.93 7.02
C GLY A 32 -11.90 21.99 5.88
N PHE A 33 -11.36 20.78 5.82
CA PHE A 33 -11.87 19.70 5.00
C PHE A 33 -12.83 18.81 5.84
N PRO A 34 -13.98 18.35 5.31
CA PRO A 34 -15.07 17.86 6.15
C PRO A 34 -14.95 16.42 6.64
N PHE A 35 -14.02 15.62 6.11
CA PHE A 35 -13.82 14.24 6.55
C PHE A 35 -12.38 13.75 6.41
N ILE A 36 -12.05 12.69 7.15
CA ILE A 36 -10.96 11.77 6.79
C ILE A 36 -11.50 10.35 6.79
N VAL A 37 -10.78 9.45 6.15
CA VAL A 37 -11.10 8.03 6.21
C VAL A 37 -10.08 7.30 7.09
N SER A 38 -10.55 6.39 7.94
CA SER A 38 -9.68 5.55 8.76
C SER A 38 -10.42 4.30 9.26
N THR A 39 -9.66 3.33 9.77
CA THR A 39 -10.18 2.34 10.73
C THR A 39 -10.40 3.02 12.09
N VAL A 40 -11.46 2.66 12.82
CA VAL A 40 -11.74 3.13 14.18
C VAL A 40 -12.26 1.98 15.07
N ASP A 41 -11.64 1.82 16.24
CA ASP A 41 -12.10 0.96 17.33
C ASP A 41 -13.04 1.76 18.25
N ALA A 42 -14.34 1.52 18.06
CA ALA A 42 -15.45 2.02 18.87
C ALA A 42 -15.96 0.98 19.86
N GLY A 43 -15.23 -0.11 20.11
CA GLY A 43 -15.60 -1.14 21.09
C GLY A 43 -15.28 -0.75 22.53
N LYS A 44 -14.59 0.38 22.73
CA LYS A 44 -14.10 0.85 24.04
C LYS A 44 -14.73 2.15 24.52
N LEU A 45 -15.97 2.41 24.08
CA LEU A 45 -16.73 3.62 24.46
C LEU A 45 -17.29 3.56 25.89
N GLY A 46 -17.25 2.40 26.54
CA GLY A 46 -17.75 2.18 27.90
C GLY A 46 -18.93 1.22 27.94
N PRO A 47 -19.40 0.85 29.15
CA PRO A 47 -20.42 -0.19 29.34
C PRO A 47 -21.81 0.17 28.81
N ALA A 48 -22.06 1.46 28.55
CA ALA A 48 -23.29 1.98 27.97
C ALA A 48 -23.40 1.77 26.45
N PHE A 49 -22.36 1.23 25.81
CA PHE A 49 -22.24 1.12 24.35
C PHE A 49 -21.78 -0.28 23.91
N PRO A 50 -21.98 -0.65 22.65
CA PRO A 50 -21.55 -1.95 22.12
C PRO A 50 -20.04 -2.19 22.25
N THR A 51 -19.65 -3.40 22.70
CA THR A 51 -18.25 -3.73 23.05
C THR A 51 -17.44 -4.36 21.89
N ARG A 52 -18.09 -4.86 20.83
CA ARG A 52 -17.47 -5.45 19.62
C ARG A 52 -17.64 -4.55 18.40
N ASN A 53 -17.30 -3.27 18.50
CA ASN A 53 -17.59 -2.28 17.46
C ASN A 53 -16.32 -1.77 16.76
N LEU A 54 -15.90 -2.46 15.69
CA LEU A 54 -14.76 -2.06 14.86
C LEU A 54 -15.26 -1.61 13.49
N GLY A 55 -15.11 -0.32 13.19
CA GLY A 55 -15.33 0.23 11.85
C GLY A 55 -14.05 0.14 11.03
N VAL A 56 -13.98 -0.76 10.05
CA VAL A 56 -12.76 -0.94 9.23
C VAL A 56 -12.64 0.16 8.18
N ARG A 57 -13.76 0.53 7.55
CA ARG A 57 -13.86 1.62 6.58
C ARG A 57 -14.81 2.68 7.11
N CYS A 58 -14.29 3.58 7.95
CA CYS A 58 -15.07 4.71 8.43
C CYS A 58 -14.72 5.99 7.68
N VAL A 59 -15.75 6.66 7.15
CA VAL A 59 -15.70 8.09 6.86
C VAL A 59 -15.93 8.80 8.19
N ILE A 60 -14.89 9.43 8.74
CA ILE A 60 -14.97 10.21 9.97
C ILE A 60 -15.27 11.66 9.59
N VAL A 61 -16.49 12.12 9.87
CA VAL A 61 -16.98 13.46 9.52
C VAL A 61 -16.77 14.42 10.68
N MET A 62 -16.29 15.62 10.40
CA MET A 62 -16.14 16.72 11.36
C MET A 62 -17.42 17.54 11.42
N LEU A 63 -18.15 17.51 12.54
CA LEU A 63 -19.53 18.00 12.64
C LEU A 63 -19.66 19.42 13.19
N GLY A 64 -18.55 20.10 13.49
CA GLY A 64 -18.52 21.32 14.32
C GLY A 64 -18.75 21.00 15.81
N ASN A 65 -18.73 22.02 16.67
CA ASN A 65 -18.95 21.88 18.13
C ASN A 65 -18.06 20.82 18.82
N ASP A 66 -16.83 20.64 18.32
CA ASP A 66 -15.92 19.54 18.70
C ASP A 66 -16.59 18.16 18.64
N ALA A 67 -17.54 17.95 17.72
CA ALA A 67 -18.26 16.72 17.51
C ALA A 67 -17.86 16.03 16.20
N TYR A 68 -17.94 14.70 16.22
CA TYR A 68 -17.49 13.83 15.13
C TYR A 68 -18.38 12.60 15.01
N ALA A 69 -18.45 12.01 13.83
CA ALA A 69 -19.11 10.73 13.60
C ALA A 69 -18.31 9.83 12.66
N CYS A 70 -18.29 8.53 12.95
CA CYS A 70 -17.69 7.45 12.15
C CYS A 70 -18.82 6.77 11.38
N PHE A 71 -18.91 7.01 10.07
CA PHE A 71 -19.85 6.30 9.20
C PHE A 71 -19.16 5.10 8.55
N ASP A 72 -19.58 3.90 8.92
CA ASP A 72 -19.09 2.63 8.41
C ASP A 72 -19.74 2.34 7.05
N THR A 73 -18.93 2.41 5.98
CA THR A 73 -19.41 2.30 4.60
C THR A 73 -19.80 0.88 4.21
N ASP A 74 -19.32 -0.13 4.93
CA ASP A 74 -19.59 -1.53 4.63
C ASP A 74 -20.97 -1.96 5.16
N LEU A 75 -21.38 -1.41 6.31
CA LEU A 75 -22.68 -1.67 6.95
C LEU A 75 -23.69 -0.52 6.80
N LEU A 76 -23.30 0.59 6.16
CA LEU A 76 -24.13 1.80 5.99
C LEU A 76 -24.73 2.31 7.31
N ARG A 77 -23.88 2.47 8.32
CA ARG A 77 -24.28 2.83 9.69
C ARG A 77 -23.39 3.90 10.30
N VAL A 78 -23.94 4.66 11.23
CA VAL A 78 -23.12 5.44 12.17
C VAL A 78 -22.59 4.47 13.23
N ALA A 79 -21.31 4.10 13.13
CA ALA A 79 -20.68 3.20 14.08
C ALA A 79 -20.54 3.83 15.46
N ALA A 80 -20.20 5.12 15.50
CA ALA A 80 -20.18 5.94 16.70
C ALA A 80 -20.23 7.43 16.33
N ALA A 81 -20.82 8.24 17.22
CA ALA A 81 -20.69 9.69 17.24
C ALA A 81 -20.37 10.17 18.65
N TRP A 82 -19.52 11.19 18.76
CA TRP A 82 -18.97 11.67 20.03
C TRP A 82 -18.62 13.15 19.96
N HIS A 83 -18.33 13.76 21.11
CA HIS A 83 -17.83 15.14 21.20
C HIS A 83 -16.60 15.27 22.10
N GLY A 84 -15.87 16.37 21.98
CA GLY A 84 -14.61 16.64 22.69
C GLY A 84 -13.38 16.16 21.91
N GLY A 85 -12.63 15.21 22.48
CA GLY A 85 -11.45 14.66 21.80
C GLY A 85 -11.79 13.94 20.49
N PHE A 86 -10.93 14.06 19.47
CA PHE A 86 -11.07 13.36 18.19
C PHE A 86 -10.77 11.85 18.34
N VAL A 87 -10.14 11.21 17.36
CA VAL A 87 -9.55 9.87 17.50
C VAL A 87 -8.04 9.96 17.79
N SER A 88 -7.48 8.90 18.36
CA SER A 88 -6.03 8.77 18.47
C SER A 88 -5.38 8.65 17.09
N MET A 89 -4.42 9.54 16.79
CA MET A 89 -3.68 9.56 15.52
C MET A 89 -2.56 8.52 15.51
N THR A 90 -2.94 7.25 15.40
CA THR A 90 -2.06 6.11 15.67
C THR A 90 -1.93 5.12 14.52
N THR A 91 -2.56 5.33 13.36
CA THR A 91 -2.29 4.49 12.17
C THR A 91 -0.97 4.88 11.51
N MET A 92 -0.51 4.07 10.57
CA MET A 92 0.81 4.21 9.99
C MET A 92 0.99 5.55 9.24
N ALA A 93 0.09 5.92 8.33
CA ALA A 93 0.17 7.24 7.67
C ALA A 93 0.15 8.38 8.68
N GLN A 94 -0.76 8.32 9.66
CA GLN A 94 -0.94 9.36 10.67
C GLN A 94 0.30 9.57 11.55
N VAL A 95 0.92 8.48 12.02
CA VAL A 95 2.08 8.56 12.91
C VAL A 95 3.35 8.85 12.12
N SER A 96 3.53 8.21 10.95
CA SER A 96 4.70 8.45 10.10
C SER A 96 4.76 9.85 9.51
N TYR A 97 3.62 10.55 9.49
CA TYR A 97 3.54 11.96 9.12
C TYR A 97 4.37 12.83 10.07
N GLN A 98 4.18 12.67 11.38
CA GLN A 98 4.87 13.46 12.42
C GLN A 98 6.20 12.84 12.87
N GLN A 99 6.29 11.50 12.85
CA GLN A 99 7.44 10.74 13.30
C GLN A 99 7.92 9.80 12.19
N PRO A 100 8.80 10.29 11.29
CA PRO A 100 9.35 9.48 10.21
C PRO A 100 9.92 8.14 10.73
N GLY A 101 9.67 7.04 10.03
CA GLY A 101 10.13 5.72 10.44
C GLY A 101 9.25 4.99 11.46
N ASN A 102 8.27 5.66 12.07
CA ASN A 102 7.43 5.04 13.08
C ASN A 102 6.32 4.17 12.44
N LYS A 103 6.19 2.96 12.96
CA LYS A 103 5.21 1.95 12.56
C LYS A 103 4.18 1.70 13.65
N ASN A 104 3.93 2.64 14.56
CA ASN A 104 3.00 2.42 15.66
C ASN A 104 1.69 1.90 15.05
N ASN A 105 1.49 0.59 15.14
CA ASN A 105 0.52 -0.13 14.34
C ASN A 105 -0.65 -0.34 15.27
N ALA A 106 -1.28 0.75 15.70
CA ALA A 106 -2.43 0.72 16.59
C ALA A 106 -3.66 1.22 15.85
N ILE A 107 -4.82 0.76 16.29
CA ILE A 107 -6.10 1.21 15.73
C ILE A 107 -6.50 2.51 16.43
N PRO A 108 -6.92 3.54 15.68
CA PRO A 108 -7.51 4.75 16.24
C PRO A 108 -8.68 4.42 17.16
N ARG A 109 -8.70 5.07 18.32
CA ARG A 109 -9.81 4.98 19.27
C ARG A 109 -10.42 6.36 19.47
N VAL A 110 -11.71 6.39 19.76
CA VAL A 110 -12.42 7.60 20.18
C VAL A 110 -11.83 8.08 21.52
N LEU A 111 -11.43 9.36 21.56
CA LEU A 111 -10.89 10.01 22.77
C LEU A 111 -11.93 10.90 23.48
N GLY A 112 -13.02 11.23 22.80
CA GLY A 112 -14.09 12.08 23.33
C GLY A 112 -15.21 11.31 24.05
N THR A 113 -16.23 12.07 24.45
CA THR A 113 -17.43 11.57 25.12
C THR A 113 -18.44 11.05 24.10
N PRO A 114 -18.80 9.76 24.12
CA PRO A 114 -19.71 9.19 23.13
C PRO A 114 -21.15 9.69 23.33
N ILE A 115 -21.78 10.10 22.24
CA ILE A 115 -23.19 10.51 22.18
C ILE A 115 -24.04 9.27 21.87
N VAL A 116 -23.72 8.58 20.78
CA VAL A 116 -24.44 7.39 20.31
C VAL A 116 -23.49 6.43 19.59
N ALA A 117 -23.80 5.15 19.63
CA ALA A 117 -23.13 4.12 18.83
C ALA A 117 -24.15 3.07 18.40
N THR A 118 -23.79 2.31 17.36
CA THR A 118 -24.52 1.11 16.92
C THR A 118 -23.60 -0.11 16.98
N GLY A 119 -24.18 -1.30 17.10
CA GLY A 119 -23.44 -2.57 17.02
C GLY A 119 -23.08 -2.94 15.58
N VAL A 120 -22.37 -4.06 15.41
CA VAL A 120 -21.94 -4.54 14.09
C VAL A 120 -23.09 -5.26 13.41
N TYR A 121 -23.93 -4.46 12.76
CA TYR A 121 -25.06 -4.87 11.93
C TYR A 121 -25.43 -3.71 11.00
N PRO A 122 -26.20 -3.93 9.92
CA PRO A 122 -26.55 -2.88 8.98
C PRO A 122 -27.27 -1.71 9.67
N GLY A 123 -26.94 -0.48 9.28
CA GLY A 123 -27.62 0.72 9.79
C GLY A 123 -29.05 0.82 9.30
N TRP A 124 -29.35 0.15 8.18
CA TRP A 124 -30.67 0.04 7.58
C TRP A 124 -31.06 -1.42 7.38
N ASN A 125 -32.29 -1.77 7.76
CA ASN A 125 -32.82 -3.13 7.69
C ASN A 125 -34.27 -3.12 7.16
N PRO A 126 -34.71 -4.14 6.41
CA PRO A 126 -36.12 -4.39 6.16
C PRO A 126 -36.76 -5.04 7.41
N GLY A 127 -36.79 -4.33 8.55
CA GLY A 127 -37.28 -4.84 9.84
C GLY A 127 -36.32 -4.64 11.02
N ALA A 128 -36.57 -5.32 12.14
CA ALA A 128 -35.76 -5.27 13.35
C ALA A 128 -34.74 -6.43 13.38
N ASP A 129 -33.67 -6.30 12.59
CA ASP A 129 -32.56 -7.25 12.51
C ASP A 129 -31.27 -6.59 13.00
N PHE A 130 -30.60 -7.24 13.95
CA PHE A 130 -29.40 -6.74 14.62
C PHE A 130 -28.23 -7.73 14.51
N ALA A 131 -28.21 -8.55 13.45
CA ALA A 131 -27.10 -9.43 13.12
C ALA A 131 -26.17 -8.83 12.05
N ASP A 132 -24.88 -9.22 12.07
CA ASP A 132 -23.97 -8.95 10.96
C ASP A 132 -24.26 -9.97 9.82
N PRO A 133 -24.80 -9.54 8.66
CA PRO A 133 -25.12 -10.45 7.57
C PRO A 133 -23.89 -10.84 6.74
N ARG A 134 -22.73 -10.24 7.01
CA ARG A 134 -21.52 -10.50 6.24
C ARG A 134 -20.88 -11.81 6.70
N PRO A 135 -20.16 -12.51 5.81
CA PRO A 135 -19.44 -13.71 6.19
C PRO A 135 -18.50 -13.42 7.37
N PRO A 136 -18.47 -14.29 8.41
CA PRO A 136 -17.49 -14.16 9.48
C PRO A 136 -16.09 -14.29 8.89
N GLY A 137 -15.12 -13.58 9.48
CA GLY A 137 -13.73 -13.76 9.11
C GLY A 137 -13.22 -15.17 9.44
N PRO A 138 -11.98 -15.52 9.05
CA PRO A 138 -11.36 -16.81 9.37
C PRO A 138 -11.23 -17.09 10.89
N ASN A 139 -11.43 -16.06 11.72
CA ASN A 139 -11.53 -16.15 13.16
C ASN A 139 -12.99 -15.85 13.58
N PRO A 140 -13.68 -16.74 14.32
CA PRO A 140 -15.03 -16.50 14.84
C PRO A 140 -15.19 -15.22 15.67
N ASP A 141 -14.10 -14.74 16.28
CA ASP A 141 -14.11 -13.50 17.07
C ASP A 141 -13.93 -12.23 16.22
N ALA A 142 -13.60 -12.37 14.93
CA ALA A 142 -13.47 -11.22 14.02
C ALA A 142 -14.83 -10.67 13.61
N VAL A 143 -14.92 -9.35 13.43
CA VAL A 143 -16.06 -8.72 12.76
C VAL A 143 -16.11 -9.16 11.28
N GLY A 144 -17.32 -9.19 10.70
CA GLY A 144 -17.49 -9.38 9.26
C GLY A 144 -16.75 -8.31 8.46
N ARG A 145 -16.42 -8.59 7.19
CA ARG A 145 -15.57 -7.74 6.35
C ARG A 145 -16.15 -7.54 4.96
N GLY A 146 -15.90 -6.37 4.39
CA GLY A 146 -16.42 -5.98 3.09
C GLY A 146 -17.86 -5.48 3.16
N PRO A 147 -18.41 -4.98 2.05
CA PRO A 147 -19.76 -4.45 2.00
C PRO A 147 -20.82 -5.55 2.20
N ILE A 148 -21.97 -5.16 2.72
CA ILE A 148 -23.19 -5.97 2.65
C ILE A 148 -23.60 -6.25 1.20
N ALA A 149 -24.46 -7.25 1.01
CA ALA A 149 -25.00 -7.60 -0.29
C ALA A 149 -25.70 -6.37 -0.96
N PRO A 150 -25.49 -6.13 -2.26
CA PRO A 150 -25.97 -4.93 -2.96
C PRO A 150 -27.50 -4.80 -2.97
N GLU A 151 -28.23 -5.91 -2.87
CA GLU A 151 -29.69 -5.93 -2.75
C GLU A 151 -30.15 -5.33 -1.42
N ARG A 152 -29.33 -5.48 -0.36
CA ARG A 152 -29.58 -4.89 0.95
C ARG A 152 -29.11 -3.44 1.00
N GLY A 153 -27.91 -3.17 0.51
CA GLY A 153 -27.45 -1.80 0.33
C GLY A 153 -26.06 -1.66 -0.32
N ARG A 154 -25.78 -0.46 -0.82
CA ARG A 154 -24.53 -0.11 -1.49
C ARG A 154 -24.08 1.29 -1.12
N TRP A 155 -22.81 1.44 -0.75
CA TRP A 155 -22.13 2.73 -0.64
C TRP A 155 -21.93 3.35 -2.02
N ASN A 156 -22.33 4.60 -2.23
CA ASN A 156 -22.18 5.29 -3.52
C ASN A 156 -21.06 6.33 -3.49
N GLY A 157 -20.79 6.99 -2.36
CA GLY A 157 -19.72 7.96 -2.24
C GLY A 157 -20.04 9.10 -1.27
N VAL A 158 -19.12 10.06 -1.15
CA VAL A 158 -19.31 11.28 -0.35
C VAL A 158 -19.18 12.51 -1.23
N TYR A 159 -20.17 13.40 -1.15
CA TYR A 159 -20.09 14.74 -1.72
C TYR A 159 -19.45 15.69 -0.72
N VAL A 160 -18.62 16.59 -1.22
CA VAL A 160 -17.99 17.69 -0.49
C VAL A 160 -18.61 18.99 -0.97
N ALA A 161 -19.14 19.77 -0.05
CA ALA A 161 -19.72 21.08 -0.33
C ALA A 161 -19.18 22.09 0.69
N GLY A 162 -17.98 22.60 0.43
CA GLY A 162 -17.23 23.38 1.43
C GLY A 162 -16.98 22.54 2.68
N ARG A 163 -17.40 23.03 3.86
CA ARG A 163 -17.18 22.32 5.13
C ARG A 163 -18.22 21.23 5.42
N GLU A 164 -19.11 20.95 4.49
CA GLU A 164 -20.16 19.95 4.63
C GLU A 164 -19.82 18.67 3.85
N ALA A 165 -20.17 17.52 4.41
CA ALA A 165 -20.12 16.24 3.74
C ALA A 165 -21.52 15.63 3.63
N VAL A 166 -21.93 15.26 2.41
CA VAL A 166 -23.19 14.55 2.17
C VAL A 166 -22.88 13.13 1.71
N LEU A 167 -23.22 12.17 2.56
CA LEU A 167 -23.06 10.75 2.32
C LEU A 167 -24.12 10.28 1.31
N SER A 168 -23.72 9.41 0.38
CA SER A 168 -24.59 8.85 -0.65
C SER A 168 -24.53 7.34 -0.63
N TYR A 169 -25.69 6.69 -0.53
CA TYR A 169 -25.80 5.24 -0.57
C TYR A 169 -27.20 4.81 -1.02
N THR A 170 -27.35 3.53 -1.32
CA THR A 170 -28.62 2.91 -1.71
C THR A 170 -28.97 1.84 -0.69
N VAL A 171 -30.21 1.78 -0.25
CA VAL A 171 -30.74 0.77 0.68
C VAL A 171 -31.96 0.14 0.05
N ALA A 172 -31.95 -1.17 -0.16
CA ALA A 172 -33.06 -1.89 -0.76
C ALA A 172 -33.64 -1.21 -2.03
N GLY A 173 -32.75 -0.78 -2.92
CA GLY A 173 -33.09 -0.06 -4.16
C GLY A 173 -33.57 1.38 -3.99
N THR A 174 -33.60 1.92 -2.76
CA THR A 174 -33.96 3.32 -2.46
C THR A 174 -32.69 4.14 -2.28
N GLU A 175 -32.55 5.24 -3.02
CA GLU A 175 -31.42 6.15 -2.82
C GLU A 175 -31.59 6.98 -1.54
N VAL A 176 -30.50 7.10 -0.80
CA VAL A 176 -30.41 7.89 0.43
C VAL A 176 -29.26 8.88 0.29
N ARG A 177 -29.53 10.14 0.62
CA ARG A 177 -28.53 11.14 0.96
C ARG A 177 -28.60 11.41 2.44
N GLU A 178 -27.46 11.44 3.11
CA GLU A 178 -27.39 11.67 4.55
C GLU A 178 -26.29 12.67 4.88
N GLN A 179 -26.65 13.74 5.58
CA GLN A 179 -25.71 14.72 6.10
C GLN A 179 -25.64 14.58 7.62
N LEU A 180 -24.46 14.24 8.12
CA LEU A 180 -24.18 14.21 9.54
C LEU A 180 -23.80 15.63 9.98
N GLY A 181 -24.32 16.07 11.13
CA GLY A 181 -24.01 17.35 11.75
C GLY A 181 -24.11 17.28 13.27
N SER A 182 -24.01 18.43 13.94
CA SER A 182 -24.19 18.51 15.38
C SER A 182 -25.03 19.73 15.78
N ALA A 183 -25.67 19.64 16.94
CA ALA A 183 -26.33 20.75 17.61
C ALA A 183 -25.78 20.88 19.04
N ALA A 184 -25.62 22.10 19.54
CA ALA A 184 -25.11 22.34 20.88
C ALA A 184 -25.83 23.48 21.60
N VAL A 185 -26.11 23.30 22.90
CA VAL A 185 -26.72 24.32 23.77
C VAL A 185 -26.31 24.08 25.22
N GLY A 186 -25.85 25.11 25.93
CA GLY A 186 -25.55 25.01 27.37
C GLY A 186 -24.63 23.83 27.75
N GLY A 187 -23.64 23.52 26.91
CA GLY A 187 -22.72 22.38 27.11
C GLY A 187 -23.28 20.99 26.75
N GLN A 188 -24.54 20.91 26.32
CA GLN A 188 -25.14 19.69 25.75
C GLN A 188 -24.85 19.63 24.25
N VAL A 189 -24.42 18.47 23.75
CA VAL A 189 -24.11 18.24 22.34
C VAL A 189 -24.91 17.05 21.81
N ALA A 190 -25.55 17.21 20.67
CA ALA A 190 -26.32 16.18 19.99
C ALA A 190 -25.76 15.90 18.59
N LEU A 191 -25.86 14.65 18.15
CA LEU A 191 -25.69 14.27 16.76
C LEU A 191 -26.97 14.62 15.99
N THR A 192 -26.83 15.24 14.82
CA THR A 192 -27.93 15.40 13.87
C THR A 192 -27.65 14.60 12.59
N ARG A 193 -28.67 13.94 12.05
CA ARG A 193 -28.63 13.19 10.79
C ARG A 193 -29.75 13.72 9.91
N THR A 194 -29.44 14.58 8.95
CA THR A 194 -30.41 15.02 7.95
C THR A 194 -30.43 14.00 6.81
N VAL A 195 -31.55 13.33 6.63
CA VAL A 195 -31.73 12.27 5.64
C VAL A 195 -32.70 12.74 4.57
N ARG A 196 -32.32 12.56 3.31
CA ARG A 196 -33.17 12.76 2.13
C ARG A 196 -33.26 11.44 1.38
N THR A 197 -34.48 10.96 1.18
CA THR A 197 -34.78 9.72 0.47
C THR A 197 -35.95 9.92 -0.48
N GLY A 198 -35.93 9.22 -1.61
CA GLY A 198 -37.13 9.02 -2.42
C GLY A 198 -38.16 8.15 -1.68
N ALA A 199 -39.30 7.89 -2.33
CA ALA A 199 -40.29 6.94 -1.83
C ALA A 199 -39.64 5.57 -1.59
N ALA A 200 -39.71 5.08 -0.36
CA ALA A 200 -39.13 3.80 0.03
C ALA A 200 -39.79 2.67 -0.77
N ARG A 201 -38.99 1.85 -1.47
CA ARG A 201 -39.52 0.76 -2.31
C ARG A 201 -40.12 -0.39 -1.49
N GLN A 202 -39.73 -0.50 -0.23
CA GLN A 202 -40.22 -1.45 0.75
C GLN A 202 -40.06 -0.83 2.15
N PRO A 203 -40.65 -1.41 3.22
CA PRO A 203 -40.45 -0.89 4.57
C PRO A 203 -38.96 -0.87 4.94
N LEU A 204 -38.50 0.26 5.50
CA LEU A 204 -37.13 0.47 5.94
C LEU A 204 -37.09 0.78 7.44
N THR A 205 -36.11 0.23 8.13
CA THR A 205 -35.82 0.52 9.54
C THR A 205 -34.41 1.07 9.63
N LEU A 206 -34.28 2.32 10.05
CA LEU A 206 -33.00 2.93 10.40
C LEU A 206 -32.69 2.68 11.87
N VAL A 207 -31.55 2.06 12.16
CA VAL A 207 -31.04 1.94 13.54
C VAL A 207 -30.29 3.22 13.88
N VAL A 208 -30.73 3.90 14.95
CA VAL A 208 -30.15 5.19 15.36
C VAL A 208 -29.21 5.03 16.54
N ALA A 209 -29.60 4.25 17.55
CA ALA A 209 -28.85 4.09 18.78
C ALA A 209 -28.95 2.65 19.32
N ASP A 210 -27.86 2.18 19.91
CA ASP A 210 -27.79 0.96 20.69
C ASP A 210 -27.37 1.26 22.14
N VAL A 211 -28.36 1.30 23.04
CA VAL A 211 -28.22 1.77 24.42
C VAL A 211 -28.04 0.58 25.37
N VAL A 212 -26.81 0.05 25.48
CA VAL A 212 -26.52 -1.11 26.33
C VAL A 212 -26.88 -0.81 27.78
N GLY A 213 -27.57 -1.75 28.45
CA GLY A 213 -27.99 -1.58 29.83
C GLY A 213 -29.14 -0.58 30.01
N GLY A 214 -29.96 -0.37 28.99
CA GLY A 214 -31.24 0.32 29.14
C GLY A 214 -32.12 -0.36 30.20
N THR A 215 -32.66 0.43 31.13
CA THR A 215 -33.49 -0.03 32.25
C THR A 215 -34.95 0.33 32.10
N ASP A 216 -35.25 1.35 31.28
CA ASP A 216 -36.61 1.77 30.95
C ASP A 216 -36.61 2.49 29.59
N ALA A 217 -37.74 2.47 28.89
CA ALA A 217 -37.89 3.12 27.60
C ALA A 217 -39.30 3.69 27.40
N ALA A 218 -39.39 4.83 26.72
CA ALA A 218 -40.65 5.47 26.38
C ALA A 218 -40.57 6.10 24.99
N VAL A 219 -41.68 6.10 24.25
CA VAL A 219 -41.85 6.86 23.01
C VAL A 219 -42.93 7.90 23.24
N LEU A 220 -42.56 9.17 23.11
CA LEU A 220 -43.39 10.35 23.37
C LEU A 220 -43.49 11.16 22.08
N GLY A 221 -44.52 10.88 21.28
CA GLY A 221 -44.65 11.44 19.93
C GLY A 221 -43.42 11.13 19.09
N ASP A 222 -42.76 12.17 18.60
CA ASP A 222 -41.58 12.05 17.74
C ASP A 222 -40.26 11.89 18.51
N THR A 223 -40.29 11.52 19.80
CA THR A 223 -39.10 11.31 20.63
C THR A 223 -39.12 9.97 21.35
N ALA A 224 -38.10 9.14 21.14
CA ALA A 224 -37.82 7.94 21.91
C ALA A 224 -36.77 8.24 23.00
N LEU A 225 -37.01 7.75 24.21
CA LEU A 225 -36.15 7.86 25.38
C LEU A 225 -35.77 6.47 25.87
N VAL A 226 -34.48 6.26 26.15
CA VAL A 226 -33.98 5.07 26.84
C VAL A 226 -33.16 5.50 28.04
N PHE A 227 -33.60 5.11 29.23
CA PHE A 227 -32.96 5.43 30.50
C PHE A 227 -31.92 4.37 30.87
N GLN A 228 -30.83 4.80 31.49
CA GLN A 228 -29.77 3.97 32.01
C GLN A 228 -29.53 4.28 33.49
N GLY A 229 -28.96 3.31 34.20
CA GLY A 229 -28.64 3.42 35.61
C GLY A 229 -29.82 3.04 36.53
N PRO A 230 -29.57 2.64 37.78
CA PRO A 230 -30.61 2.23 38.72
C PRO A 230 -31.60 3.36 39.02
N ALA A 231 -31.10 4.60 39.08
CA ALA A 231 -31.88 5.80 39.35
C ALA A 231 -32.44 6.49 38.10
N ARG A 232 -32.27 5.89 36.90
CA ARG A 232 -32.65 6.49 35.60
C ARG A 232 -32.05 7.90 35.42
N ASP A 233 -30.82 8.09 35.89
CA ASP A 233 -30.12 9.37 35.96
C ASP A 233 -29.48 9.77 34.64
N THR A 234 -29.28 8.81 33.73
CA THR A 234 -28.79 9.03 32.36
C THR A 234 -29.86 8.62 31.36
N VAL A 235 -29.99 9.38 30.27
CA VAL A 235 -30.95 9.09 29.20
C VAL A 235 -30.29 9.29 27.84
N THR A 236 -30.63 8.41 26.91
CA THR A 236 -30.42 8.62 25.47
C THR A 236 -31.76 8.99 24.85
N ALA A 237 -31.83 10.15 24.21
CA ALA A 237 -33.00 10.63 23.50
C ALA A 237 -32.72 10.63 22.00
N VAL A 238 -33.65 10.09 21.22
CA VAL A 238 -33.66 10.18 19.76
C VAL A 238 -34.97 10.83 19.34
N SER A 239 -34.89 11.91 18.56
CA SER A 239 -36.06 12.61 18.04
C SER A 239 -36.02 12.69 16.52
N VAL A 240 -37.18 12.67 15.88
CA VAL A 240 -37.33 12.91 14.44
C VAL A 240 -38.06 14.23 14.19
N THR A 241 -37.59 15.04 13.24
CA THR A 241 -38.22 16.30 12.82
C THR A 241 -38.53 16.23 11.33
N GLY A 242 -39.77 16.54 10.96
CA GLY A 242 -40.24 16.44 9.57
C GLY A 242 -40.33 14.99 9.09
N ALA A 243 -40.74 14.06 9.97
CA ALA A 243 -40.83 12.64 9.65
C ALA A 243 -41.72 12.41 8.41
N PRO A 244 -41.33 11.50 7.50
CA PRO A 244 -42.21 11.08 6.40
C PRO A 244 -43.53 10.52 6.94
N ASP A 245 -44.60 10.61 6.13
CA ASP A 245 -45.92 10.10 6.52
C ASP A 245 -45.86 8.62 6.95
N GLY A 246 -46.40 8.34 8.14
CA GLY A 246 -46.42 7.01 8.74
C GLY A 246 -45.07 6.52 9.29
N ALA A 247 -44.00 7.32 9.24
CA ALA A 247 -42.76 7.00 9.90
C ALA A 247 -42.89 7.13 11.43
N ALA A 248 -42.29 6.21 12.17
CA ALA A 248 -42.42 6.15 13.63
C ALA A 248 -41.14 5.67 14.32
N LEU A 249 -40.84 6.26 15.48
CA LEU A 249 -39.78 5.78 16.36
C LEU A 249 -40.27 4.59 17.21
N ALA A 250 -39.37 3.64 17.46
CA ALA A 250 -39.60 2.52 18.35
C ALA A 250 -38.33 2.18 19.15
N VAL A 251 -38.51 1.48 20.28
CA VAL A 251 -37.41 0.92 21.07
C VAL A 251 -37.51 -0.61 21.09
N GLU A 252 -36.64 -1.28 20.34
CA GLU A 252 -36.61 -2.73 20.24
C GLU A 252 -35.73 -3.33 21.34
N HIS A 253 -36.20 -4.42 21.95
CA HIS A 253 -35.48 -5.16 22.98
C HIS A 253 -35.04 -4.27 24.16
N GLY A 254 -35.77 -3.18 24.44
CA GLY A 254 -35.46 -2.23 25.50
C GLY A 254 -34.16 -1.41 25.32
N ARG A 255 -33.50 -1.47 24.15
CA ARG A 255 -32.20 -0.82 23.94
C ARG A 255 -31.93 -0.25 22.54
N HIS A 256 -32.54 -0.81 21.49
CA HIS A 256 -32.27 -0.35 20.13
C HIS A 256 -33.31 0.69 19.73
N VAL A 257 -32.88 1.94 19.56
CA VAL A 257 -33.77 2.99 19.08
C VAL A 257 -33.75 3.01 17.56
N VAL A 258 -34.93 2.79 16.96
CA VAL A 258 -35.10 2.66 15.51
C VAL A 258 -36.13 3.64 14.97
N LEU A 259 -35.95 4.09 13.73
CA LEU A 259 -36.95 4.80 12.95
C LEU A 259 -37.46 3.89 11.85
N ARG A 260 -38.75 3.58 11.85
CA ARG A 260 -39.42 2.80 10.81
C ARG A 260 -40.01 3.76 9.77
N ILE A 261 -39.79 3.48 8.49
CA ILE A 261 -40.31 4.22 7.34
C ILE A 261 -41.11 3.22 6.49
N PRO A 262 -42.43 3.44 6.30
CA PRO A 262 -43.25 2.55 5.50
C PRO A 262 -42.90 2.63 4.01
N ALA A 263 -43.24 1.59 3.26
CA ALA A 263 -43.14 1.63 1.80
C ALA A 263 -43.97 2.80 1.23
N GLY A 264 -43.46 3.46 0.19
CA GLY A 264 -44.07 4.63 -0.42
C GLY A 264 -43.73 5.96 0.26
N ALA A 265 -43.32 5.95 1.53
CA ALA A 265 -42.94 7.17 2.24
C ALA A 265 -41.51 7.61 1.89
N GLY A 266 -41.30 8.93 1.80
CA GLY A 266 -40.01 9.54 1.51
C GLY A 266 -40.04 11.04 1.78
N GLY A 267 -38.90 11.71 1.64
CA GLY A 267 -38.78 13.13 1.93
C GLY A 267 -37.45 13.48 2.57
N THR A 268 -37.37 14.70 3.10
CA THR A 268 -36.20 15.19 3.84
C THR A 268 -36.59 15.41 5.30
N PHE A 269 -35.91 14.70 6.21
CA PHE A 269 -36.19 14.72 7.64
C PHE A 269 -34.87 14.75 8.43
N ARG A 270 -34.93 15.10 9.70
CA ARG A 270 -33.76 15.08 10.59
C ARG A 270 -33.98 14.18 11.78
N VAL A 271 -33.02 13.29 12.04
CA VAL A 271 -32.93 12.51 13.27
C VAL A 271 -31.89 13.15 14.18
N THR A 272 -32.25 13.45 15.42
CA THR A 272 -31.34 14.04 16.41
C THR A 272 -31.16 13.06 17.56
N ALA A 273 -29.93 12.71 17.89
CA ALA A 273 -29.58 11.82 18.99
C ALA A 273 -28.75 12.56 20.04
N TRP A 274 -29.18 12.51 21.29
CA TRP A 274 -28.51 13.13 22.43
C TRP A 274 -28.43 12.14 23.59
N ARG A 275 -27.34 12.20 24.36
CA ARG A 275 -27.18 11.44 25.59
C ARG A 275 -26.66 12.36 26.69
N GLY A 276 -27.28 12.30 27.86
CA GLY A 276 -26.86 13.10 29.00
C GLY A 276 -27.63 12.78 30.27
N ALA A 277 -27.44 13.60 31.30
CA ALA A 277 -28.19 13.46 32.55
C ALA A 277 -29.68 13.67 32.30
N ALA A 278 -30.54 12.84 32.90
CA ALA A 278 -31.99 12.92 32.76
C ALA A 278 -32.58 14.27 33.21
N ALA A 279 -31.90 14.96 34.15
CA ALA A 279 -32.24 16.32 34.58
C ALA A 279 -31.99 17.38 33.49
N ALA A 280 -31.09 17.12 32.55
CA ALA A 280 -30.75 18.04 31.46
C ALA A 280 -31.66 17.89 30.22
N ARG A 281 -32.69 17.03 30.28
CA ARG A 281 -33.64 16.78 29.16
C ARG A 281 -34.32 18.05 28.63
N GLY A 282 -34.46 19.09 29.45
CA GLY A 282 -35.01 20.37 29.01
C GLY A 282 -34.23 21.01 27.86
N ALA A 283 -32.95 20.65 27.65
CA ALA A 283 -32.15 21.12 26.54
C ALA A 283 -32.59 20.57 25.17
N LEU A 284 -33.36 19.47 25.14
CA LEU A 284 -33.77 18.81 23.88
C LEU A 284 -34.53 19.74 22.96
N ALA A 285 -35.47 20.53 23.47
CA ALA A 285 -36.24 21.47 22.65
C ALA A 285 -35.32 22.43 21.86
N SER A 286 -34.28 22.95 22.50
CA SER A 286 -33.30 23.84 21.86
C SER A 286 -32.39 23.10 20.87
N LEU A 287 -32.00 21.85 21.16
CA LEU A 287 -31.22 21.01 20.24
C LEU A 287 -32.00 20.66 18.96
N LEU A 288 -33.33 20.66 19.02
CA LEU A 288 -34.22 20.36 17.90
C LEU A 288 -34.65 21.59 17.10
N ALA A 289 -34.37 22.81 17.57
CA ALA A 289 -34.95 24.04 17.04
C ALA A 289 -34.48 24.42 15.62
N ALA A 290 -33.30 23.97 15.19
CA ALA A 290 -32.77 24.31 13.86
C ALA A 290 -33.69 23.80 12.73
N PRO A 291 -33.80 24.47 11.58
CA PRO A 291 -34.58 23.95 10.46
C PRO A 291 -33.96 22.67 9.87
N VAL A 292 -34.80 21.81 9.28
CA VAL A 292 -34.34 20.63 8.53
C VAL A 292 -33.83 21.10 7.15
N ARG A 293 -32.52 21.05 6.95
CA ARG A 293 -31.87 21.44 5.69
C ARG A 293 -30.69 20.54 5.38
N MET A 294 -30.51 20.24 4.10
CA MET A 294 -29.33 19.59 3.54
C MET A 294 -28.53 20.60 2.72
N ALA A 295 -27.21 20.45 2.66
CA ALA A 295 -26.34 21.25 1.81
C ALA A 295 -26.62 20.97 0.32
N GLU A 296 -26.55 22.01 -0.50
CA GLU A 296 -26.55 21.87 -1.96
C GLU A 296 -25.19 21.28 -2.38
N HIS A 297 -25.19 20.11 -3.01
CA HIS A 297 -23.97 19.34 -3.27
C HIS A 297 -23.88 18.78 -4.69
N GLU A 298 -25.01 18.64 -5.39
CA GLU A 298 -25.07 17.98 -6.70
C GLU A 298 -24.42 18.80 -7.82
N ARG A 299 -24.15 20.08 -7.58
CA ARG A 299 -23.49 21.01 -8.51
C ARG A 299 -22.08 21.41 -8.09
N GLY A 300 -21.49 20.68 -7.14
CA GLY A 300 -20.19 21.01 -6.55
C GLY A 300 -20.24 22.14 -5.51
N GLY A 301 -19.22 22.18 -4.66
CA GLY A 301 -19.04 23.19 -3.61
C GLY A 301 -18.09 24.32 -4.03
N PRO A 302 -17.80 25.28 -3.15
CA PRO A 302 -16.69 26.19 -3.38
C PRO A 302 -15.34 25.47 -3.17
N ALA A 303 -14.37 25.77 -4.04
CA ALA A 303 -12.97 25.36 -3.91
C ALA A 303 -12.39 25.61 -2.50
N HIS A 304 -11.70 24.61 -1.96
CA HIS A 304 -10.95 24.65 -0.71
C HIS A 304 -9.55 25.24 -0.87
N TRP A 305 -8.93 25.03 -2.04
CA TRP A 305 -7.53 25.29 -2.30
C TRP A 305 -7.34 26.09 -3.60
N PRO A 306 -7.81 27.35 -3.65
CA PRO A 306 -7.71 28.19 -4.86
C PRO A 306 -6.27 28.57 -5.21
N ALA A 307 -5.32 28.45 -4.28
CA ALA A 307 -3.92 28.76 -4.53
C ALA A 307 -3.22 27.66 -5.35
N VAL A 308 -2.22 28.07 -6.14
CA VAL A 308 -1.35 27.16 -6.90
C VAL A 308 0.08 27.29 -6.38
N ALA A 309 0.68 26.17 -5.97
CA ALA A 309 2.10 26.15 -5.61
C ALA A 309 2.94 26.06 -6.89
N THR A 310 4.03 26.83 -6.96
CA THR A 310 4.95 26.81 -8.10
C THR A 310 6.32 26.33 -7.66
N THR A 311 6.93 25.45 -8.44
CA THR A 311 8.32 25.00 -8.26
C THR A 311 9.07 25.03 -9.59
N HIS A 312 10.39 24.86 -9.53
CA HIS A 312 11.25 24.69 -10.71
C HIS A 312 11.84 23.29 -10.66
N GLY A 313 11.69 22.53 -11.75
CA GLY A 313 12.39 21.25 -11.87
C GLY A 313 13.87 21.46 -12.19
N VAL A 314 14.60 20.36 -12.19
CA VAL A 314 16.02 20.33 -12.53
C VAL A 314 16.21 19.32 -13.66
N ALA A 315 16.31 19.82 -14.89
CA ALA A 315 16.68 18.99 -16.03
C ALA A 315 18.19 18.68 -15.98
N ALA A 316 18.54 17.40 -16.05
CA ALA A 316 19.93 16.97 -16.11
C ALA A 316 20.52 17.23 -17.51
N PRO A 317 21.81 17.62 -17.61
CA PRO A 317 22.48 17.76 -18.89
C PRO A 317 22.56 16.40 -19.60
N ASP A 318 22.50 16.39 -20.92
CA ASP A 318 22.53 15.19 -21.78
C ASP A 318 23.95 14.57 -21.82
N SER A 319 24.46 14.16 -20.67
CA SER A 319 25.85 13.75 -20.42
C SER A 319 26.06 12.22 -20.42
N ALA A 320 25.00 11.43 -20.38
CA ALA A 320 25.00 9.96 -20.43
C ALA A 320 23.84 9.46 -21.29
N ASP A 321 23.76 8.15 -21.56
CA ASP A 321 22.63 7.52 -22.27
C ASP A 321 21.32 7.73 -21.52
N TYR A 322 21.32 7.58 -20.19
CA TYR A 322 20.20 7.94 -19.33
C TYR A 322 20.61 9.00 -18.32
N VAL A 323 19.73 9.97 -18.13
CA VAL A 323 19.89 11.07 -17.16
C VAL A 323 18.61 11.23 -16.36
N LEU A 324 18.73 11.75 -15.13
CA LEU A 324 17.62 11.87 -14.21
C LEU A 324 17.24 13.33 -14.01
N ASP A 325 16.07 13.73 -14.53
CA ASP A 325 15.51 15.03 -14.24
C ASP A 325 14.69 14.96 -12.93
N ARG A 326 14.70 16.03 -12.15
CA ARG A 326 13.95 16.12 -10.89
C ARG A 326 12.76 17.06 -11.05
N LEU A 327 11.56 16.57 -10.76
CA LEU A 327 10.37 17.39 -10.62
C LEU A 327 10.29 17.81 -9.15
N THR A 328 10.67 19.05 -8.86
CA THR A 328 10.76 19.53 -7.47
C THR A 328 9.37 19.55 -6.83
N LEU A 329 9.21 18.82 -5.73
CA LEU A 329 7.98 18.76 -4.95
C LEU A 329 7.67 20.13 -4.31
N PRO A 330 6.40 20.50 -4.11
CA PRO A 330 6.00 21.79 -3.54
C PRO A 330 6.20 21.80 -2.01
N LEU A 331 7.46 21.82 -1.58
CA LEU A 331 7.88 21.84 -0.18
C LEU A 331 8.86 23.02 0.04
N PRO A 332 8.53 23.99 0.92
CA PRO A 332 7.26 24.13 1.63
C PRO A 332 6.09 24.48 0.68
N ASN A 333 4.86 24.34 1.17
CA ASN A 333 3.64 24.83 0.50
C ASN A 333 2.76 25.61 1.50
N ALA A 334 1.81 26.40 0.98
CA ALA A 334 0.95 27.27 1.77
C ALA A 334 0.09 26.53 2.82
N TRP A 335 -0.23 25.26 2.58
CA TRP A 335 -1.01 24.42 3.48
C TRP A 335 -0.15 23.61 4.46
N ARG A 336 1.19 23.71 4.34
CA ARG A 336 2.16 22.91 5.09
C ARG A 336 1.84 21.41 5.06
N ARG A 337 1.31 20.91 3.93
CA ARG A 337 1.09 19.47 3.71
C ARG A 337 2.42 18.79 3.43
N ASN A 338 2.62 17.59 4.00
CA ASN A 338 3.67 16.70 3.55
C ASN A 338 3.31 16.11 2.19
N VAL A 339 4.29 15.95 1.29
CA VAL A 339 4.09 15.48 -0.08
C VAL A 339 4.92 14.22 -0.29
N ARG A 340 4.46 13.09 0.28
CA ARG A 340 5.09 11.77 0.04
C ARG A 340 4.39 11.08 -1.13
N VAL A 341 4.95 11.29 -2.31
CA VAL A 341 4.37 10.82 -3.58
C VAL A 341 4.37 9.29 -3.65
N ALA A 342 3.19 8.69 -3.76
CA ALA A 342 3.01 7.24 -3.82
C ALA A 342 2.91 6.72 -5.27
N ASP A 343 2.15 7.40 -6.14
CA ASP A 343 1.97 7.04 -7.55
C ASP A 343 1.64 8.30 -8.38
N LEU A 344 1.75 8.19 -9.71
CA LEU A 344 1.28 9.20 -10.65
C LEU A 344 0.65 8.57 -11.89
N ASP A 345 -0.15 9.35 -12.61
CA ASP A 345 -0.56 9.03 -13.98
C ASP A 345 -0.85 10.31 -14.79
N PHE A 346 -0.92 10.20 -16.11
CA PHE A 346 -1.01 11.36 -17.00
C PHE A 346 -2.40 11.55 -17.62
N PHE A 347 -2.81 12.81 -17.71
CA PHE A 347 -3.91 13.24 -18.56
C PHE A 347 -3.49 13.28 -20.03
N ALA A 348 -4.47 13.25 -20.93
CA ALA A 348 -4.22 13.35 -22.37
C ALA A 348 -3.54 14.67 -22.77
N ASP A 349 -3.75 15.73 -21.99
CA ASP A 349 -3.17 17.06 -22.21
C ASP A 349 -1.73 17.23 -21.68
N GLY A 350 -1.16 16.19 -21.07
CA GLY A 350 0.20 16.20 -20.53
C GLY A 350 0.34 16.66 -19.09
N ARG A 351 -0.74 17.07 -18.41
CA ARG A 351 -0.75 17.19 -16.94
C ARG A 351 -0.59 15.82 -16.29
N ALA A 352 -0.14 15.79 -15.04
CA ALA A 352 -0.10 14.58 -14.23
C ALA A 352 -1.01 14.71 -13.00
N ALA A 353 -1.70 13.63 -12.65
CA ALA A 353 -2.30 13.45 -11.33
C ALA A 353 -1.30 12.71 -10.43
N VAL A 354 -1.08 13.20 -9.22
CA VAL A 354 -0.10 12.68 -8.26
C VAL A 354 -0.79 12.42 -6.93
N VAL A 355 -0.75 11.18 -6.44
CA VAL A 355 -1.33 10.80 -5.15
C VAL A 355 -0.26 10.68 -4.07
N THR A 356 -0.56 11.14 -2.85
CA THR A 356 0.34 11.06 -1.71
C THR A 356 -0.13 10.03 -0.69
N PHE A 357 0.80 9.43 0.05
CA PHE A 357 0.47 8.48 1.12
C PHE A 357 -0.40 9.08 2.24
N GLU A 358 -0.36 10.41 2.38
CA GLU A 358 -1.20 11.19 3.30
C GLU A 358 -2.69 11.18 2.96
N GLY A 359 -3.04 10.86 1.72
CA GLY A 359 -4.42 10.93 1.24
C GLY A 359 -4.77 12.17 0.42
N ASP A 360 -3.75 12.89 -0.09
CA ASP A 360 -3.93 14.04 -0.97
C ASP A 360 -3.73 13.66 -2.45
N VAL A 361 -4.44 14.35 -3.35
CA VAL A 361 -4.20 14.30 -4.81
C VAL A 361 -3.83 15.69 -5.31
N TRP A 362 -2.79 15.77 -6.12
CA TRP A 362 -2.28 16.99 -6.74
C TRP A 362 -2.32 16.86 -8.26
N ILE A 363 -2.72 17.93 -8.95
CA ILE A 363 -2.56 18.07 -10.41
C ILE A 363 -1.32 18.90 -10.67
N VAL A 364 -0.43 18.37 -11.52
CA VAL A 364 0.83 18.98 -11.88
C VAL A 364 0.83 19.32 -13.36
N SER A 365 1.10 20.59 -13.69
CA SER A 365 1.26 21.06 -15.06
C SER A 365 2.64 21.68 -15.29
N GLY A 366 2.98 21.95 -16.55
CA GLY A 366 4.30 22.48 -16.92
C GLY A 366 5.39 21.40 -17.01
N ILE A 367 5.01 20.13 -17.16
CA ILE A 367 5.93 19.00 -17.33
C ILE A 367 6.42 18.97 -18.79
N ASP A 368 7.41 19.80 -19.08
CA ASP A 368 8.06 19.85 -20.39
C ASP A 368 9.52 19.35 -20.32
N ARG A 369 10.28 19.49 -21.41
CA ARG A 369 11.70 19.08 -21.44
C ARG A 369 12.55 19.86 -20.45
N GLY A 370 12.33 21.16 -20.31
CA GLY A 370 13.16 22.06 -19.50
C GLY A 370 12.80 22.08 -18.01
N LEU A 371 11.56 21.70 -17.67
CA LEU A 371 10.99 21.79 -16.32
C LEU A 371 11.12 23.18 -15.70
N ALA A 372 11.07 24.23 -16.54
CA ALA A 372 11.34 25.60 -16.13
C ALA A 372 10.33 26.12 -15.11
N ARG A 373 9.09 25.61 -15.13
CA ARG A 373 8.05 25.96 -14.16
C ARG A 373 7.04 24.82 -14.02
N LEU A 374 6.91 24.30 -12.81
CA LEU A 374 5.89 23.33 -12.43
C LEU A 374 4.81 24.02 -11.60
N SER A 375 3.56 23.76 -11.93
CA SER A 375 2.40 24.28 -11.18
C SER A 375 1.65 23.12 -10.54
N TRP A 376 1.49 23.20 -9.22
CA TRP A 376 0.89 22.18 -8.37
C TRP A 376 -0.42 22.71 -7.79
N ARG A 377 -1.52 22.06 -8.13
CA ARG A 377 -2.85 22.37 -7.62
C ARG A 377 -3.38 21.19 -6.81
N ARG A 378 -3.92 21.41 -5.61
CA ARG A 378 -4.60 20.35 -4.86
C ARG A 378 -5.95 20.05 -5.52
N PHE A 379 -6.29 18.77 -5.58
CA PHE A 379 -7.51 18.28 -6.20
C PHE A 379 -8.39 17.50 -5.21
N ALA A 380 -7.78 16.75 -4.29
CA ALA A 380 -8.51 15.98 -3.28
C ALA A 380 -7.68 15.85 -1.99
N SER A 381 -8.39 15.61 -0.89
CA SER A 381 -7.88 15.25 0.45
C SER A 381 -8.76 14.18 1.10
N GLY A 382 -8.32 13.60 2.23
CA GLY A 382 -9.14 12.74 3.10
C GLY A 382 -9.13 11.24 2.77
N LEU A 383 -8.40 10.82 1.74
CA LEU A 383 -8.23 9.41 1.35
C LEU A 383 -7.39 8.64 2.39
N TYR A 384 -7.50 7.30 2.41
CA TYR A 384 -6.87 6.49 3.46
C TYR A 384 -5.75 5.58 2.95
N GLU A 385 -4.50 6.02 3.19
CA GLU A 385 -3.27 5.31 2.81
C GLU A 385 -3.27 4.85 1.33
N PRO A 386 -3.56 5.76 0.37
CA PRO A 386 -3.57 5.39 -1.04
C PRO A 386 -2.15 5.07 -1.53
N LEU A 387 -2.04 4.08 -2.43
CA LEU A 387 -0.76 3.65 -3.00
C LEU A 387 -0.79 3.54 -4.54
N SER A 388 -1.93 3.82 -5.17
CA SER A 388 -2.01 3.80 -6.63
C SER A 388 -3.05 4.77 -7.17
N ILE A 389 -2.74 5.36 -8.33
CA ILE A 389 -3.61 6.26 -9.09
C ILE A 389 -3.60 5.83 -10.57
N ALA A 390 -4.74 6.02 -11.23
CA ALA A 390 -4.85 5.89 -12.68
C ALA A 390 -5.71 7.02 -13.25
N VAL A 391 -5.33 7.51 -14.42
CA VAL A 391 -6.12 8.45 -15.22
C VAL A 391 -6.65 7.70 -16.42
N VAL A 392 -7.96 7.46 -16.45
CA VAL A 392 -8.63 6.72 -17.54
C VAL A 392 -9.62 7.67 -18.19
N ARG A 393 -9.35 8.05 -19.46
CA ARG A 393 -10.14 9.04 -20.20
C ARG A 393 -10.32 10.33 -19.39
N ASP A 394 -9.19 10.88 -18.94
CA ASP A 394 -9.09 12.09 -18.10
C ASP A 394 -9.88 12.05 -16.78
N THR A 395 -10.34 10.86 -16.36
CA THR A 395 -10.98 10.65 -15.07
C THR A 395 -10.00 10.02 -14.10
N ILE A 396 -9.90 10.58 -12.89
CA ILE A 396 -8.99 10.10 -11.85
C ILE A 396 -9.65 8.98 -11.04
N TYR A 397 -8.90 7.88 -10.89
CA TYR A 397 -9.22 6.76 -10.03
C TYR A 397 -8.09 6.56 -9.01
N VAL A 398 -8.44 6.39 -7.74
CA VAL A 398 -7.47 6.14 -6.65
C VAL A 398 -7.81 4.82 -5.96
N HIS A 399 -6.82 3.94 -5.82
CA HIS A 399 -6.92 2.73 -5.02
C HIS A 399 -6.34 2.99 -3.63
N ASP A 400 -7.23 2.95 -2.63
CA ASP A 400 -6.90 3.16 -1.22
C ASP A 400 -7.56 2.08 -0.34
N ARG A 401 -7.51 2.23 0.98
CA ARG A 401 -8.08 1.21 1.89
C ARG A 401 -9.61 1.16 1.90
N GLN A 402 -10.31 2.09 1.23
CA GLN A 402 -11.75 2.02 0.97
C GLN A 402 -12.12 1.20 -0.25
N GLY A 403 -11.15 0.90 -1.13
CA GLY A 403 -11.38 0.30 -2.43
C GLY A 403 -10.96 1.27 -3.55
N LEU A 404 -11.73 1.30 -4.63
CA LEU A 404 -11.45 2.14 -5.79
C LEU A 404 -12.40 3.34 -5.80
N VAL A 405 -11.84 4.52 -5.60
CA VAL A 405 -12.55 5.80 -5.58
C VAL A 405 -12.37 6.51 -6.92
N ARG A 406 -13.48 6.92 -7.54
CA ARG A 406 -13.50 7.77 -8.72
C ARG A 406 -13.73 9.22 -8.27
N LEU A 407 -12.77 10.10 -8.53
CA LEU A 407 -12.86 11.50 -8.13
C LEU A 407 -13.51 12.32 -9.24
N ARG A 408 -14.51 13.13 -8.87
CA ARG A 408 -15.34 13.91 -9.80
C ARG A 408 -15.35 15.37 -9.40
N ASP A 409 -14.89 16.23 -10.30
CA ASP A 409 -15.11 17.67 -10.27
C ASP A 409 -16.46 17.93 -10.96
N LEU A 410 -17.44 18.46 -10.21
CA LEU A 410 -18.82 18.64 -10.68
C LEU A 410 -19.08 20.04 -11.22
N ASN A 411 -18.25 21.02 -10.86
CA ASN A 411 -18.41 22.43 -11.22
C ASN A 411 -17.31 22.97 -12.14
N GLY A 412 -16.28 22.16 -12.44
CA GLY A 412 -15.14 22.51 -13.27
C GLY A 412 -14.17 23.48 -12.58
N ASP A 413 -14.23 23.62 -11.26
CA ASP A 413 -13.39 24.55 -10.55
C ASP A 413 -11.96 24.05 -10.42
N GLY A 414 -11.70 22.74 -10.59
CA GLY A 414 -10.40 22.08 -10.48
C GLY A 414 -10.16 21.37 -9.13
N GLU A 415 -11.21 21.06 -8.38
CA GLU A 415 -11.22 20.22 -7.17
C GLU A 415 -12.28 19.10 -7.26
N ALA A 416 -12.10 18.03 -6.50
CA ALA A 416 -13.07 16.94 -6.45
C ALA A 416 -14.22 17.27 -5.49
N ASP A 417 -15.45 17.32 -6.01
CA ASP A 417 -16.68 17.49 -5.25
C ASP A 417 -17.34 16.17 -4.86
N PHE A 418 -17.12 15.11 -5.65
CA PHE A 418 -17.71 13.79 -5.37
C PHE A 418 -16.65 12.70 -5.41
N TYR A 419 -16.47 12.08 -4.24
CA TYR A 419 -15.61 10.94 -4.01
C TYR A 419 -16.47 9.69 -4.20
N GLU A 420 -16.63 9.32 -5.45
CA GLU A 420 -17.52 8.25 -5.84
C GLU A 420 -16.90 6.89 -5.55
N ASN A 421 -17.67 6.02 -4.90
CA ASN A 421 -17.33 4.62 -4.77
C ASN A 421 -17.54 3.90 -6.11
N PHE A 422 -16.46 3.75 -6.88
CA PHE A 422 -16.48 2.92 -8.07
C PHE A 422 -16.62 1.45 -7.66
N THR A 423 -15.79 0.98 -6.73
CA THR A 423 -16.00 -0.31 -6.06
C THR A 423 -15.37 -0.36 -4.67
N ASN A 424 -16.08 -0.97 -3.71
CA ASN A 424 -15.57 -1.34 -2.39
C ASN A 424 -15.66 -2.86 -2.15
N LEU A 425 -15.89 -3.64 -3.21
CA LEU A 425 -16.08 -5.10 -3.12
C LEU A 425 -14.82 -5.84 -2.70
N THR A 426 -13.64 -5.28 -2.95
CA THR A 426 -12.39 -5.76 -2.34
C THR A 426 -12.48 -5.45 -0.85
N ALA A 427 -12.62 -6.46 0.00
CA ALA A 427 -12.74 -6.23 1.43
C ALA A 427 -11.40 -5.75 2.02
N GLN A 428 -11.47 -5.01 3.12
CA GLN A 428 -10.30 -4.56 3.88
C GLN A 428 -10.35 -5.17 5.28
N SER A 429 -9.20 -5.55 5.85
CA SER A 429 -9.10 -5.82 7.29
C SER A 429 -8.57 -4.61 8.06
N GLY A 430 -8.78 -4.61 9.38
CA GLY A 430 -8.14 -3.66 10.28
C GLY A 430 -6.63 -3.87 10.46
N GLU A 431 -6.01 -4.88 9.82
CA GLU A 431 -4.55 -5.05 9.87
C GLU A 431 -3.86 -3.97 9.03
N SER A 432 -2.80 -3.32 9.53
CA SER A 432 -2.18 -2.17 8.86
C SER A 432 -1.21 -2.56 7.73
N ARG A 433 -1.07 -3.86 7.45
CA ARG A 433 -0.18 -4.40 6.41
C ARG A 433 -0.93 -5.09 5.28
N GLU A 434 -2.25 -5.08 5.30
CA GLU A 434 -3.03 -5.40 4.10
C GLU A 434 -3.22 -4.11 3.29
N PHE A 435 -2.20 -3.76 2.52
CA PHE A 435 -2.16 -2.52 1.75
C PHE A 435 -2.86 -2.63 0.39
N PRO A 436 -3.40 -1.52 -0.16
CA PRO A 436 -3.90 -1.41 -1.53
C PRO A 436 -2.73 -1.24 -2.51
N LEU A 437 -1.83 -2.22 -2.57
CA LEU A 437 -0.47 -2.11 -3.10
C LEU A 437 -0.34 -1.69 -4.58
N GLY A 438 -1.35 -1.91 -5.40
CA GLY A 438 -1.29 -1.50 -6.81
C GLY A 438 -2.60 -1.59 -7.55
N MET A 439 -2.64 -0.93 -8.69
CA MET A 439 -3.75 -0.96 -9.63
C MET A 439 -3.21 -0.85 -11.06
N GLY A 440 -3.96 -1.38 -12.02
CA GLY A 440 -3.81 -1.01 -13.44
C GLY A 440 -5.13 -1.11 -14.18
N ALA A 441 -5.40 -0.17 -15.09
CA ALA A 441 -6.59 -0.19 -15.92
C ALA A 441 -6.54 -1.36 -16.91
N LYS A 442 -7.66 -2.07 -17.04
CA LYS A 442 -7.78 -3.19 -17.98
C LYS A 442 -8.14 -2.65 -19.38
N PRO A 443 -7.48 -3.11 -20.46
CA PRO A 443 -7.93 -2.81 -21.81
C PRO A 443 -9.36 -3.31 -22.04
N GLY A 444 -10.23 -2.46 -22.56
CA GLY A 444 -11.66 -2.74 -22.69
C GLY A 444 -12.52 -2.34 -21.48
N GLY A 445 -11.91 -1.87 -20.39
CA GLY A 445 -12.61 -1.36 -19.21
C GLY A 445 -12.48 -2.27 -17.99
N GLY A 446 -12.58 -1.66 -16.81
CA GLY A 446 -12.33 -2.32 -15.52
C GLY A 446 -10.88 -2.15 -15.06
N PHE A 447 -10.53 -2.84 -13.98
CA PHE A 447 -9.23 -2.69 -13.32
C PHE A 447 -8.70 -4.01 -12.78
N TYR A 448 -7.39 -4.11 -12.65
CA TYR A 448 -6.75 -5.08 -11.77
C TYR A 448 -6.31 -4.37 -10.49
N LEU A 449 -6.59 -4.94 -9.32
CA LEU A 449 -6.23 -4.42 -8.01
C LEU A 449 -5.35 -5.43 -7.26
N ALA A 450 -4.16 -5.02 -6.85
CA ALA A 450 -3.26 -5.84 -6.03
C ALA A 450 -3.46 -5.52 -4.55
N ILE A 451 -3.71 -6.56 -3.75
CA ILE A 451 -4.01 -6.44 -2.33
C ILE A 451 -2.94 -7.20 -1.54
N GLY A 452 -2.31 -6.51 -0.60
CA GLY A 452 -1.30 -7.07 0.30
C GLY A 452 -1.83 -8.21 1.16
N GLY A 453 -0.96 -9.11 1.58
CA GLY A 453 -1.28 -10.09 2.60
C GLY A 453 -1.32 -9.41 3.97
N ALA A 454 -2.24 -9.83 4.84
CA ALA A 454 -2.27 -9.29 6.20
C ALA A 454 -1.07 -9.80 7.03
N LEU A 455 0.05 -9.10 6.98
CA LEU A 455 1.26 -9.51 7.69
C LEU A 455 1.11 -9.38 9.22
N ASP A 456 1.72 -10.29 9.99
CA ASP A 456 1.74 -10.24 11.47
C ASP A 456 2.72 -9.18 12.01
N LEU A 457 2.39 -7.90 11.78
CA LEU A 457 3.18 -6.76 12.25
C LEU A 457 2.36 -5.73 13.02
N GLY A 458 1.14 -6.08 13.45
CA GLY A 458 0.20 -5.19 14.13
C GLY A 458 -0.83 -4.57 13.16
N PRO A 459 -1.94 -4.00 13.65
CA PRO A 459 -2.42 -3.93 15.03
C PRO A 459 -2.88 -5.22 15.69
N LYS A 460 -2.90 -6.35 14.99
CA LYS A 460 -3.33 -7.64 15.54
C LYS A 460 -4.83 -7.67 15.83
N THR A 461 -5.61 -7.03 14.96
CA THR A 461 -7.08 -7.09 14.94
C THR A 461 -7.65 -8.48 14.70
N SER A 462 -6.83 -9.41 14.24
CA SER A 462 -7.26 -10.73 13.79
C SER A 462 -6.27 -11.82 14.23
N ALA A 463 -6.66 -13.09 14.19
CA ALA A 463 -5.79 -14.19 14.62
C ALA A 463 -4.56 -14.34 13.72
N ALA A 464 -3.43 -14.79 14.28
CA ALA A 464 -2.31 -15.26 13.46
C ALA A 464 -2.67 -16.63 12.87
N ILE A 465 -2.49 -16.79 11.56
CA ILE A 465 -2.89 -18.02 10.84
C ILE A 465 -1.69 -18.85 10.38
N MET A 466 -0.54 -18.21 10.19
CA MET A 466 0.69 -18.85 9.72
C MET A 466 1.89 -17.96 10.08
N PRO A 467 3.13 -18.46 10.16
CA PRO A 467 4.29 -17.60 10.40
C PRO A 467 4.34 -16.42 9.42
N GLY A 468 4.31 -15.19 9.96
CA GLY A 468 4.33 -13.95 9.19
C GLY A 468 2.96 -13.42 8.76
N PHE A 469 1.85 -14.14 8.98
CA PHE A 469 0.52 -13.78 8.50
C PHE A 469 -0.56 -13.83 9.59
N ARG A 470 -1.51 -12.91 9.48
CA ARG A 470 -2.78 -12.88 10.19
C ARG A 470 -3.94 -13.15 9.23
N ALA A 471 -5.10 -13.41 9.81
CA ALA A 471 -6.36 -13.51 9.07
C ALA A 471 -6.71 -12.16 8.45
N GLY A 472 -6.28 -11.93 7.21
CA GLY A 472 -6.60 -10.78 6.35
C GLY A 472 -7.99 -10.87 5.73
N SER A 473 -8.34 -9.93 4.86
CA SER A 473 -9.60 -9.99 4.11
C SER A 473 -9.71 -11.27 3.27
N GLY A 474 -10.90 -11.54 2.72
CA GLY A 474 -11.09 -12.62 1.74
C GLY A 474 -10.30 -12.43 0.44
N GLN A 475 -9.63 -11.29 0.26
CA GLN A 475 -8.80 -10.98 -0.90
C GLN A 475 -7.34 -10.68 -0.52
N ALA A 476 -6.92 -10.94 0.72
CA ALA A 476 -5.53 -10.70 1.15
C ALA A 476 -4.52 -11.48 0.28
N GLY A 477 -3.46 -10.82 -0.20
CA GLY A 477 -2.40 -11.45 -1.00
C GLY A 477 -2.85 -11.96 -2.37
N THR A 478 -3.67 -11.15 -3.06
CA THR A 478 -4.23 -11.49 -4.37
C THR A 478 -4.08 -10.34 -5.36
N VAL A 479 -4.30 -10.65 -6.64
CA VAL A 479 -4.70 -9.67 -7.64
C VAL A 479 -6.17 -9.95 -8.00
N GLN A 480 -7.02 -8.95 -7.84
CA GLN A 480 -8.45 -8.99 -8.17
C GLN A 480 -8.68 -8.32 -9.52
N GLU A 481 -9.53 -8.89 -10.35
CA GLU A 481 -10.10 -8.23 -11.53
C GLU A 481 -11.44 -7.60 -11.15
N VAL A 482 -11.64 -6.34 -11.53
CA VAL A 482 -12.85 -5.54 -11.34
C VAL A 482 -13.52 -5.32 -12.69
N SER A 483 -14.83 -5.53 -12.75
CA SER A 483 -15.63 -5.29 -13.96
C SER A 483 -15.62 -3.81 -14.39
N ALA A 484 -15.96 -3.56 -15.66
CA ALA A 484 -15.97 -2.21 -16.23
C ALA A 484 -16.94 -1.22 -15.55
N ASP A 485 -17.98 -1.73 -14.90
CA ASP A 485 -18.97 -0.98 -14.13
C ASP A 485 -18.66 -0.93 -12.62
N GLY A 486 -17.58 -1.60 -12.17
CA GLY A 486 -17.19 -1.70 -10.76
C GLY A 486 -18.09 -2.60 -9.90
N ARG A 487 -19.04 -3.32 -10.51
CA ARG A 487 -20.09 -4.07 -9.79
C ARG A 487 -19.76 -5.53 -9.50
N SER A 488 -18.68 -6.08 -10.03
CA SER A 488 -18.21 -7.42 -9.66
C SER A 488 -16.69 -7.48 -9.59
N ILE A 489 -16.21 -8.44 -8.78
CA ILE A 489 -14.80 -8.78 -8.68
C ILE A 489 -14.59 -10.29 -8.80
N ARG A 490 -13.41 -10.69 -9.25
CA ARG A 490 -12.93 -12.08 -9.18
C ARG A 490 -11.44 -12.12 -8.89
N ALA A 491 -10.97 -13.16 -8.22
CA ALA A 491 -9.54 -13.39 -8.06
C ALA A 491 -8.92 -13.75 -9.42
N PHE A 492 -7.96 -12.95 -9.88
CA PHE A 492 -7.15 -13.23 -11.06
C PHE A 492 -5.91 -14.06 -10.68
N ALA A 493 -5.27 -13.75 -9.55
CA ALA A 493 -4.10 -14.46 -9.04
C ALA A 493 -4.13 -14.55 -7.50
N THR A 494 -3.66 -15.67 -6.94
CA THR A 494 -3.60 -15.88 -5.48
C THR A 494 -2.23 -16.37 -5.00
N GLY A 495 -2.02 -16.45 -3.70
CA GLY A 495 -0.75 -16.93 -3.13
C GLY A 495 0.40 -15.95 -3.26
N LEU A 496 0.11 -14.65 -3.23
CA LEU A 496 1.09 -13.57 -3.19
C LEU A 496 1.23 -13.04 -1.76
N ARG A 497 2.36 -12.44 -1.42
CA ARG A 497 2.65 -11.93 -0.08
C ARG A 497 2.33 -10.43 0.04
N GLU A 498 3.01 -9.59 -0.73
CA GLU A 498 2.82 -8.15 -0.82
C GLU A 498 3.00 -7.74 -2.30
N PRO A 499 2.08 -8.15 -3.20
CA PRO A 499 2.25 -7.97 -4.63
C PRO A 499 2.09 -6.52 -5.07
N ILE A 500 2.97 -6.07 -5.96
CA ILE A 500 2.84 -4.77 -6.65
C ILE A 500 2.86 -5.04 -8.15
N ILE A 501 1.84 -4.54 -8.86
CA ILE A 501 1.60 -4.88 -10.27
C ILE A 501 1.87 -3.72 -11.22
N GLY A 502 2.12 -4.07 -12.48
CA GLY A 502 1.98 -3.23 -13.66
C GLY A 502 1.10 -3.95 -14.69
N VAL A 503 0.28 -3.19 -15.41
CA VAL A 503 -0.61 -3.72 -16.46
C VAL A 503 -0.22 -3.09 -17.78
N ASP A 504 -0.06 -3.91 -18.81
CA ASP A 504 0.19 -3.40 -20.16
C ASP A 504 -1.07 -2.75 -20.73
N PRO A 505 -1.09 -1.44 -21.02
CA PRO A 505 -2.27 -0.78 -21.56
C PRO A 505 -2.67 -1.29 -22.95
N ARG A 506 -1.77 -1.96 -23.69
CA ARG A 506 -2.06 -2.50 -25.02
C ARG A 506 -2.66 -3.92 -24.98
N THR A 507 -2.04 -4.83 -24.24
CA THR A 507 -2.42 -6.26 -24.26
C THR A 507 -3.18 -6.72 -23.02
N GLY A 508 -3.12 -5.97 -21.93
CA GLY A 508 -3.69 -6.37 -20.64
C GLY A 508 -2.82 -7.38 -19.89
N ALA A 509 -1.63 -7.73 -20.41
CA ALA A 509 -0.67 -8.56 -19.70
C ALA A 509 -0.28 -7.90 -18.37
N ILE A 510 -0.15 -8.72 -17.33
CA ILE A 510 0.16 -8.24 -15.98
C ILE A 510 1.53 -8.76 -15.57
N ALA A 511 2.41 -7.84 -15.20
CA ALA A 511 3.65 -8.17 -14.51
C ALA A 511 3.49 -7.82 -13.03
N ALA A 512 4.15 -8.57 -12.16
CA ALA A 512 4.13 -8.31 -10.74
C ALA A 512 5.48 -8.61 -10.10
N SER A 513 5.85 -7.79 -9.12
CA SER A 513 6.83 -8.16 -8.12
C SER A 513 6.15 -8.51 -6.81
N ASP A 514 6.89 -9.21 -5.95
CA ASP A 514 6.54 -9.44 -4.55
C ASP A 514 7.72 -9.03 -3.65
N GLN A 515 7.48 -8.85 -2.35
CA GLN A 515 8.52 -8.55 -1.38
C GLN A 515 9.03 -9.82 -0.73
N GLN A 516 10.36 -10.01 -0.72
CA GLN A 516 11.00 -11.10 0.02
C GLN A 516 10.50 -11.16 1.47
N GLY A 517 10.18 -12.37 1.93
CA GLY A 517 9.72 -12.60 3.30
C GLY A 517 9.24 -14.02 3.50
N ASN A 518 8.28 -14.21 4.40
CA ASN A 518 7.70 -15.53 4.68
C ASN A 518 7.14 -16.15 3.40
N PHE A 519 7.59 -17.35 3.05
CA PHE A 519 7.24 -18.06 1.82
C PHE A 519 7.69 -17.40 0.51
N VAL A 520 8.35 -16.24 0.53
CA VAL A 520 8.90 -15.57 -0.67
C VAL A 520 10.43 -15.52 -0.50
N PRO A 521 11.17 -16.49 -1.06
CA PRO A 521 12.57 -16.71 -0.72
C PRO A 521 13.51 -15.56 -1.11
N SER A 522 13.24 -14.93 -2.25
CA SER A 522 13.91 -13.72 -2.74
C SER A 522 12.90 -12.89 -3.55
N THR A 523 13.24 -11.69 -4.00
CA THR A 523 12.30 -10.83 -4.75
C THR A 523 12.03 -11.44 -6.13
N PRO A 524 10.79 -11.81 -6.49
CA PRO A 524 10.47 -12.34 -7.82
C PRO A 524 9.98 -11.25 -8.77
N VAL A 525 10.14 -11.47 -10.08
CA VAL A 525 9.34 -10.83 -11.13
C VAL A 525 8.53 -11.91 -11.83
N PHE A 526 7.21 -11.77 -11.79
CA PHE A 526 6.24 -12.67 -12.41
C PHE A 526 5.59 -12.04 -13.64
N LEU A 527 5.22 -12.88 -14.60
CA LEU A 527 4.11 -12.59 -15.51
C LEU A 527 2.90 -13.35 -14.99
N LEU A 528 1.87 -12.60 -14.57
CA LEU A 528 0.70 -13.22 -13.96
C LEU A 528 -0.19 -13.91 -14.99
N ARG A 529 -0.82 -14.99 -14.56
CA ARG A 529 -1.78 -15.77 -15.35
C ARG A 529 -3.09 -15.90 -14.57
N ASP A 530 -4.18 -15.95 -15.31
CA ASP A 530 -5.50 -16.14 -14.74
C ASP A 530 -5.58 -17.48 -13.97
N GLY A 531 -6.05 -17.43 -12.73
CA GLY A 531 -6.13 -18.57 -11.81
C GLY A 531 -4.80 -18.98 -11.15
N GLY A 532 -3.69 -18.31 -11.49
CA GLY A 532 -2.34 -18.66 -11.04
C GLY A 532 -2.14 -18.58 -9.53
N TYR A 533 -1.25 -19.41 -9.00
CA TYR A 533 -0.85 -19.45 -7.59
C TYR A 533 0.66 -19.21 -7.44
N TYR A 534 1.07 -18.29 -6.56
CA TYR A 534 2.45 -17.77 -6.51
C TYR A 534 3.25 -18.18 -5.25
N GLY A 535 2.71 -19.15 -4.49
CA GLY A 535 3.46 -19.94 -3.51
C GLY A 535 3.44 -19.46 -2.07
N VAL A 536 2.50 -18.58 -1.70
CA VAL A 536 2.23 -18.20 -0.31
C VAL A 536 0.98 -18.93 0.19
N PRO A 537 1.11 -19.96 1.05
CA PRO A 537 -0.04 -20.77 1.46
C PRO A 537 -1.09 -20.00 2.26
N ALA A 538 -0.67 -19.01 3.06
CA ALA A 538 -1.56 -18.18 3.86
C ALA A 538 -2.56 -17.35 3.04
N THR A 539 -2.29 -17.14 1.75
CA THR A 539 -3.09 -16.34 0.82
C THR A 539 -3.49 -17.16 -0.41
N ALA A 540 -3.51 -18.49 -0.28
CA ALA A 540 -3.87 -19.41 -1.36
C ALA A 540 -5.34 -19.27 -1.79
N HIS A 541 -6.23 -18.99 -0.82
CA HIS A 541 -7.70 -18.93 -0.97
C HIS A 541 -8.30 -20.21 -1.58
N ARG A 542 -7.66 -21.35 -1.30
CA ARG A 542 -8.06 -22.69 -1.73
C ARG A 542 -7.46 -23.72 -0.79
N ALA A 543 -8.15 -24.84 -0.57
CA ALA A 543 -7.69 -25.91 0.33
C ALA A 543 -6.42 -26.59 -0.20
N ASP A 544 -6.42 -26.93 -1.50
CA ASP A 544 -5.33 -27.63 -2.16
C ASP A 544 -4.73 -26.75 -3.26
N PRO A 545 -3.73 -25.90 -2.95
CA PRO A 545 -3.10 -25.07 -3.96
C PRO A 545 -2.20 -25.91 -4.90
N PRO A 546 -2.18 -25.59 -6.21
CA PRO A 546 -1.28 -26.23 -7.14
C PRO A 546 0.18 -25.85 -6.83
N PRO A 547 1.18 -26.49 -7.48
CA PRO A 547 2.56 -26.02 -7.43
C PRO A 547 2.66 -24.52 -7.78
N PRO A 548 3.52 -23.74 -7.10
CA PRO A 548 3.68 -22.33 -7.39
C PRO A 548 4.16 -22.09 -8.83
N GLU A 549 3.59 -21.08 -9.48
CA GLU A 549 4.09 -20.56 -10.76
C GLU A 549 5.55 -20.10 -10.61
N THR A 550 6.33 -20.36 -11.65
CA THR A 550 7.75 -20.00 -11.68
C THR A 550 7.91 -18.55 -12.13
N PRO A 551 8.68 -17.71 -11.43
CA PRO A 551 8.92 -16.35 -11.89
C PRO A 551 9.78 -16.34 -13.15
N VAL A 552 9.65 -15.24 -13.92
CA VAL A 552 10.57 -14.92 -15.01
C VAL A 552 11.98 -14.76 -14.45
N LEU A 553 12.08 -14.17 -13.25
CA LEU A 553 13.33 -13.77 -12.64
C LEU A 553 13.22 -13.76 -11.11
N TRP A 554 14.26 -14.23 -10.45
CA TRP A 554 14.57 -13.91 -9.06
C TRP A 554 15.63 -12.79 -9.00
N ILE A 555 15.46 -11.88 -8.05
CA ILE A 555 16.36 -10.76 -7.79
C ILE A 555 16.94 -10.96 -6.38
N PRO A 556 18.27 -11.03 -6.24
CA PRO A 556 18.89 -11.28 -4.94
C PRO A 556 18.63 -10.16 -3.94
N HIS A 557 18.59 -10.52 -2.67
CA HIS A 557 18.31 -9.60 -1.57
C HIS A 557 19.23 -8.37 -1.54
N GLU A 558 20.52 -8.53 -1.84
CA GLU A 558 21.48 -7.43 -1.88
C GLU A 558 21.22 -6.43 -3.03
N VAL A 559 20.59 -6.91 -4.10
CA VAL A 559 20.20 -6.11 -5.26
C VAL A 559 18.86 -5.45 -4.97
N ASP A 560 17.85 -6.25 -4.63
CA ASP A 560 16.54 -5.78 -4.20
C ASP A 560 15.91 -6.65 -3.11
N GLN A 561 15.81 -6.08 -1.93
CA GLN A 561 15.15 -6.68 -0.77
C GLN A 561 13.63 -6.48 -0.74
N SER A 562 13.11 -5.55 -1.54
CA SER A 562 11.70 -5.14 -1.54
C SER A 562 11.33 -4.62 -2.92
N GLY A 563 10.98 -5.54 -3.81
CA GLY A 563 10.48 -5.20 -5.13
C GLY A 563 9.18 -4.40 -5.09
N ALA A 564 9.01 -3.55 -6.10
CA ALA A 564 7.93 -2.60 -6.21
C ALA A 564 7.20 -2.71 -7.56
N GLY A 565 6.76 -1.58 -8.14
CA GLY A 565 5.96 -1.58 -9.36
C GLY A 565 6.68 -2.14 -10.58
N GLU A 566 5.88 -2.62 -11.53
CA GLU A 566 6.34 -3.02 -12.86
C GLU A 566 5.83 -2.01 -13.89
N VAL A 567 6.65 -1.71 -14.91
CA VAL A 567 6.28 -0.77 -15.96
C VAL A 567 6.53 -1.40 -17.33
N PHE A 568 5.47 -1.52 -18.13
CA PHE A 568 5.59 -1.86 -19.54
C PHE A 568 5.92 -0.61 -20.34
N VAL A 569 7.18 -0.52 -20.80
CA VAL A 569 7.63 0.53 -21.71
C VAL A 569 7.36 0.09 -23.14
N ARG A 570 6.75 0.96 -23.94
CA ARG A 570 6.34 0.67 -25.31
C ARG A 570 7.07 1.55 -26.31
N GLY A 571 7.41 0.97 -27.47
CA GLY A 571 8.20 1.63 -28.49
C GLY A 571 9.65 1.85 -28.06
N ASP A 572 10.37 2.73 -28.77
CA ASP A 572 11.82 2.87 -28.62
C ASP A 572 12.29 4.22 -28.05
N ARG A 573 11.37 5.02 -27.48
CA ARG A 573 11.72 6.34 -26.92
C ARG A 573 12.65 6.28 -25.69
N MET A 574 12.76 5.11 -25.08
CA MET A 574 13.71 4.82 -24.01
C MET A 574 15.02 4.18 -24.51
N GLY A 575 15.22 3.98 -25.81
CA GLY A 575 16.47 3.42 -26.35
C GLY A 575 16.71 1.96 -26.00
N PHE A 576 15.64 1.18 -25.77
CA PHE A 576 15.72 -0.24 -25.43
C PHE A 576 15.78 -1.16 -26.64
N GLY A 577 15.54 -0.64 -27.85
CA GLY A 577 15.36 -1.41 -29.08
C GLY A 577 13.94 -1.95 -29.24
N GLY A 578 12.94 -1.24 -28.71
CA GLY A 578 11.53 -1.63 -28.71
C GLY A 578 10.95 -1.84 -27.30
N ASP A 579 9.83 -2.55 -27.24
CA ASP A 579 9.08 -2.79 -26.00
C ASP A 579 9.95 -3.48 -24.92
N ALA A 580 9.78 -3.06 -23.66
CA ALA A 580 10.52 -3.60 -22.53
C ALA A 580 9.68 -3.66 -21.27
N LEU A 581 10.10 -4.51 -20.33
CA LEU A 581 9.62 -4.49 -18.96
C LEU A 581 10.66 -3.83 -18.06
N VAL A 582 10.22 -2.95 -17.17
CA VAL A 582 11.05 -2.29 -16.17
C VAL A 582 10.51 -2.62 -14.78
N HIS A 583 11.36 -3.19 -13.94
CA HIS A 583 11.11 -3.48 -12.53
C HIS A 583 11.58 -2.31 -11.66
N LEU A 584 10.84 -1.96 -10.61
CA LEU A 584 11.20 -0.91 -9.68
C LEU A 584 11.54 -1.48 -8.30
N SER A 585 12.54 -0.90 -7.63
CA SER A 585 12.93 -1.30 -6.27
C SER A 585 12.61 -0.24 -5.22
N TYR A 586 11.98 -0.67 -4.13
CA TYR A 586 11.86 0.16 -2.93
C TYR A 586 13.12 0.10 -2.06
N GLY A 587 13.72 -1.08 -1.93
CA GLY A 587 14.81 -1.36 -0.99
C GLY A 587 16.13 -0.70 -1.40
N ARG A 588 16.56 -0.91 -2.64
CA ARG A 588 17.67 -0.21 -3.29
C ARG A 588 17.08 0.65 -4.39
N PRO A 589 16.81 1.93 -4.13
CA PRO A 589 16.04 2.73 -5.08
C PRO A 589 16.62 2.73 -6.49
N GLY A 590 15.74 2.61 -7.47
CA GLY A 590 16.07 2.65 -8.88
C GLY A 590 15.28 1.63 -9.72
N PRO A 591 15.10 1.92 -11.02
CA PRO A 591 14.54 1.00 -11.98
C PRO A 591 15.60 0.04 -12.53
N PHE A 592 15.13 -1.13 -12.96
CA PHE A 592 15.91 -2.17 -13.60
C PHE A 592 15.22 -2.61 -14.88
N ARG A 593 15.98 -2.75 -15.97
CA ARG A 593 15.45 -3.35 -17.20
C ARG A 593 15.40 -4.87 -17.02
N VAL A 594 14.24 -5.45 -17.33
CA VAL A 594 14.01 -6.89 -17.37
C VAL A 594 14.05 -7.36 -18.82
N TYR A 595 14.94 -8.31 -19.12
CA TYR A 595 14.98 -9.02 -20.39
C TYR A 595 14.13 -10.27 -20.26
N VAL A 596 12.94 -10.27 -20.87
CA VAL A 596 12.04 -11.42 -20.87
C VAL A 596 12.35 -12.28 -22.10
N ASP A 597 12.77 -13.53 -21.87
CA ASP A 597 12.97 -14.52 -22.93
C ASP A 597 11.74 -15.43 -23.03
N THR A 598 10.88 -15.16 -24.03
CA THR A 598 9.72 -15.98 -24.37
C THR A 598 10.02 -17.03 -25.45
N THR A 599 11.25 -17.11 -25.95
CA THR A 599 11.63 -18.05 -27.03
C THR A 599 11.89 -19.48 -26.55
N ARG A 600 11.58 -19.75 -25.28
CA ARG A 600 11.92 -20.98 -24.55
C ARG A 600 10.65 -21.76 -24.18
N SER A 601 10.85 -23.02 -23.79
CA SER A 601 9.78 -23.87 -23.24
C SER A 601 9.18 -23.30 -21.95
N VAL A 602 10.00 -22.60 -21.16
CA VAL A 602 9.59 -21.89 -19.95
C VAL A 602 10.13 -20.47 -20.01
N VAL A 603 9.27 -19.48 -19.74
CA VAL A 603 9.68 -18.07 -19.70
C VAL A 603 10.72 -17.87 -18.60
N GLN A 604 11.79 -17.16 -18.93
CA GLN A 604 12.87 -16.82 -18.01
C GLN A 604 13.47 -15.48 -18.41
N GLY A 605 14.37 -14.94 -17.61
CA GLY A 605 14.90 -13.63 -17.91
C GLY A 605 16.15 -13.22 -17.18
N ALA A 606 16.54 -11.99 -17.46
CA ALA A 606 17.67 -11.33 -16.85
C ALA A 606 17.32 -9.90 -16.43
N LEU A 607 18.13 -9.33 -15.56
CA LEU A 607 18.01 -7.98 -15.01
C LEU A 607 19.30 -7.20 -15.22
N VAL A 608 19.19 -5.92 -15.55
CA VAL A 608 20.27 -4.94 -15.41
C VAL A 608 19.74 -3.67 -14.74
N ALA A 609 20.54 -3.05 -13.90
CA ALA A 609 20.17 -1.76 -13.31
C ALA A 609 20.18 -0.67 -14.39
N LEU A 610 19.20 0.22 -14.38
CA LEU A 610 19.28 1.44 -15.18
C LEU A 610 20.13 2.47 -14.41
N PRO A 611 21.10 3.13 -15.07
CA PRO A 611 21.99 4.06 -14.39
C PRO A 611 21.21 5.28 -13.87
N GLY A 612 21.65 5.84 -12.74
CA GLY A 612 21.06 7.03 -12.14
C GLY A 612 21.36 7.14 -10.64
N ASP A 613 21.21 8.34 -10.09
CA ASP A 613 21.29 8.62 -8.65
C ASP A 613 19.86 8.72 -8.08
N TYR A 614 19.29 7.57 -7.71
CA TYR A 614 17.94 7.49 -7.16
C TYR A 614 17.99 7.63 -5.64
N ARG A 615 17.57 8.81 -5.14
CA ARG A 615 17.73 9.17 -3.73
C ARG A 615 16.53 8.82 -2.85
N ALA A 616 15.34 8.69 -3.41
CA ALA A 616 14.15 8.19 -2.70
C ALA A 616 13.68 6.86 -3.31
N PRO A 617 12.93 6.02 -2.56
CA PRO A 617 12.44 4.73 -3.07
C PRO A 617 11.66 4.89 -4.37
N THR A 618 11.84 3.96 -5.31
CA THR A 618 11.05 3.92 -6.55
C THR A 618 9.93 2.90 -6.36
N LEU A 619 8.74 3.38 -5.98
CA LEU A 619 7.57 2.55 -5.70
C LEU A 619 6.75 2.28 -6.97
N LYS A 620 6.55 3.31 -7.77
CA LYS A 620 5.67 3.31 -8.94
C LYS A 620 6.30 4.09 -10.09
N GLY A 621 5.85 3.80 -11.30
CA GLY A 621 6.26 4.57 -12.47
C GLY A 621 5.30 4.45 -13.64
N ARG A 622 5.38 5.42 -14.55
CA ARG A 622 4.58 5.50 -15.78
C ARG A 622 5.43 6.04 -16.91
N THR A 623 5.16 5.58 -18.12
CA THR A 623 5.70 6.25 -19.32
C THR A 623 4.86 7.49 -19.56
N GLY A 624 5.49 8.67 -19.59
CA GLY A 624 4.80 9.92 -19.87
C GLY A 624 4.46 10.10 -21.36
N PRO A 625 3.71 11.16 -21.72
CA PRO A 625 3.39 11.47 -23.11
C PRO A 625 4.62 11.73 -24.01
N ASP A 626 5.71 12.19 -23.40
CA ASP A 626 7.03 12.34 -24.03
C ASP A 626 7.76 11.01 -24.28
N GLY A 627 7.19 9.88 -23.82
CA GLY A 627 7.76 8.54 -23.92
C GLY A 627 8.89 8.26 -22.94
N GLN A 628 9.14 9.13 -21.96
CA GLN A 628 10.15 8.95 -20.92
C GLN A 628 9.54 8.31 -19.68
N LEU A 629 10.38 7.73 -18.81
CA LEU A 629 9.92 7.03 -17.61
C LEU A 629 9.88 7.98 -16.41
N TYR A 630 8.69 8.19 -15.84
CA TYR A 630 8.48 8.96 -14.62
C TYR A 630 8.36 8.00 -13.44
N LEU A 631 9.03 8.33 -12.34
CA LEU A 631 9.13 7.49 -11.15
C LEU A 631 8.69 8.27 -9.92
N ALA A 632 7.84 7.62 -9.14
CA ALA A 632 7.29 8.09 -7.89
C ALA A 632 7.71 7.16 -6.75
N GLY A 633 7.93 7.75 -5.59
CA GLY A 633 7.92 6.97 -4.36
C GLY A 633 8.35 7.77 -3.14
N PHE A 634 8.21 7.09 -2.01
CA PHE A 634 8.51 7.63 -0.70
C PHE A 634 9.02 6.53 0.23
N SER A 635 9.74 6.91 1.27
CA SER A 635 10.25 6.04 2.31
C SER A 635 9.36 6.14 3.54
N VAL A 636 9.06 4.97 4.12
CA VAL A 636 8.57 4.89 5.50
C VAL A 636 9.61 4.17 6.36
N TRP A 637 10.07 2.98 5.95
CA TRP A 637 11.15 2.24 6.63
C TRP A 637 11.90 1.32 5.67
N GLY A 638 13.08 0.84 6.07
CA GLY A 638 13.73 -0.31 5.43
C GLY A 638 14.20 -0.08 3.99
N SER A 639 14.37 1.17 3.57
CA SER A 639 15.02 1.53 2.32
C SER A 639 16.45 2.03 2.57
N LYS A 640 17.32 1.89 1.56
CA LYS A 640 18.66 2.50 1.50
C LYS A 640 18.63 3.95 0.98
N ALA A 641 17.44 4.48 0.70
CA ALA A 641 17.21 5.86 0.26
C ALA A 641 17.77 6.92 1.23
N THR A 642 18.25 8.02 0.66
CA THR A 642 18.75 9.21 1.39
C THR A 642 17.72 10.33 1.46
N GLU A 643 16.68 10.29 0.63
CA GLU A 643 15.54 11.21 0.61
C GLU A 643 14.24 10.49 0.95
N VAL A 644 13.31 11.22 1.59
CA VAL A 644 12.02 10.66 2.01
C VAL A 644 11.06 10.48 0.85
N SER A 645 11.05 11.35 -0.16
CA SER A 645 10.19 11.21 -1.32
C SER A 645 10.78 11.93 -2.53
N SER A 646 10.46 11.45 -3.73
CA SER A 646 10.87 12.09 -4.97
C SER A 646 9.85 11.86 -6.08
N LEU A 647 9.81 12.79 -7.02
CA LEU A 647 9.23 12.62 -8.35
C LEU A 647 10.32 12.95 -9.37
N VAL A 648 10.68 11.96 -10.19
CA VAL A 648 11.81 12.08 -11.13
C VAL A 648 11.44 11.54 -12.51
N ARG A 649 12.09 12.06 -13.56
CA ARG A 649 11.99 11.57 -14.94
C ARG A 649 13.33 10.97 -15.35
N LEU A 650 13.38 9.66 -15.53
CA LEU A 650 14.49 9.00 -16.20
C LEU A 650 14.34 9.22 -17.71
N ARG A 651 15.27 9.98 -18.28
CA ARG A 651 15.25 10.39 -19.68
C ARG A 651 16.37 9.75 -20.46
N TYR A 652 16.02 9.10 -21.56
CA TYR A 652 16.96 8.67 -22.58
C TYR A 652 17.38 9.87 -23.44
N THR A 653 18.69 10.06 -23.62
CA THR A 653 19.24 11.25 -24.30
C THR A 653 19.47 11.06 -25.80
N GLY A 654 19.23 9.85 -26.32
CA GLY A 654 19.57 9.48 -27.70
C GLY A 654 21.03 9.05 -27.89
N ARG A 655 21.88 9.15 -26.85
CA ARG A 655 23.25 8.63 -26.91
C ARG A 655 23.27 7.10 -26.99
N PRO A 656 24.28 6.47 -27.61
CA PRO A 656 24.40 5.02 -27.65
C PRO A 656 24.28 4.39 -26.26
N SER A 657 23.31 3.49 -26.11
CA SER A 657 23.07 2.79 -24.84
C SER A 657 24.26 1.88 -24.50
N ARG A 658 24.70 1.95 -23.25
CA ARG A 658 25.72 1.05 -22.70
C ARG A 658 25.15 -0.27 -22.20
N LEU A 659 23.83 -0.39 -22.17
CA LEU A 659 23.13 -1.58 -21.71
C LEU A 659 23.11 -2.64 -22.82
N PRO A 660 23.06 -3.94 -22.45
CA PRO A 660 22.72 -4.98 -23.40
C PRO A 660 21.39 -4.70 -24.10
N THR A 661 21.28 -5.09 -25.37
CA THR A 661 20.03 -5.03 -26.15
C THR A 661 19.24 -6.33 -26.04
N ALA A 662 19.90 -7.46 -25.77
CA ALA A 662 19.27 -8.74 -25.49
C ALA A 662 20.17 -9.60 -24.59
N VAL A 663 19.53 -10.43 -23.74
CA VAL A 663 20.19 -11.43 -22.91
C VAL A 663 19.40 -12.72 -23.00
N ARG A 664 20.06 -13.83 -23.31
CA ARG A 664 19.44 -15.16 -23.40
C ARG A 664 20.34 -16.22 -22.75
N ALA A 665 19.74 -17.19 -22.09
CA ALA A 665 20.43 -18.33 -21.51
C ALA A 665 19.85 -19.64 -22.09
N GLY A 666 20.68 -20.68 -22.20
CA GLY A 666 20.27 -22.01 -22.66
C GLY A 666 21.38 -23.04 -22.46
N ALA A 667 21.22 -24.24 -23.01
CA ALA A 667 22.12 -25.39 -22.78
C ALA A 667 23.62 -25.06 -22.93
N GLN A 668 23.97 -24.25 -23.94
CA GLN A 668 25.36 -23.93 -24.23
C GLN A 668 25.96 -22.86 -23.30
N GLY A 669 25.12 -22.04 -22.64
CA GLY A 669 25.57 -20.92 -21.82
C GLY A 669 24.71 -19.67 -21.99
N ILE A 670 25.33 -18.49 -22.07
CA ILE A 670 24.66 -17.18 -22.07
C ILE A 670 25.07 -16.40 -23.32
N VAL A 671 24.08 -15.85 -24.04
CA VAL A 671 24.28 -14.90 -25.14
C VAL A 671 23.87 -13.51 -24.68
N VAL A 672 24.79 -12.54 -24.79
CA VAL A 672 24.55 -11.12 -24.49
C VAL A 672 24.79 -10.31 -25.76
N ARG A 673 23.80 -9.51 -26.18
CA ARG A 673 23.91 -8.63 -27.35
C ARG A 673 24.01 -7.18 -26.92
N PHE A 674 24.78 -6.39 -27.66
CA PHE A 674 25.00 -4.96 -27.44
C PHE A 674 24.62 -4.16 -28.69
N ALA A 675 24.34 -2.87 -28.51
CA ALA A 675 24.09 -1.96 -29.63
C ALA A 675 25.38 -1.67 -30.41
N THR A 676 26.52 -1.58 -29.72
CA THR A 676 27.84 -1.25 -30.28
C THR A 676 28.72 -2.49 -30.47
N PRO A 677 29.50 -2.59 -31.56
CA PRO A 677 30.50 -3.65 -31.72
C PRO A 677 31.52 -3.66 -30.58
N LEU A 678 31.86 -4.84 -30.10
CA LEU A 678 32.83 -5.09 -29.03
C LEU A 678 34.26 -5.17 -29.57
N ASP A 679 35.23 -4.80 -28.73
CA ASP A 679 36.63 -5.17 -28.92
C ASP A 679 36.76 -6.68 -28.69
N ALA A 680 37.07 -7.42 -29.76
CA ALA A 680 37.12 -8.88 -29.72
C ALA A 680 38.26 -9.42 -28.85
N SER A 681 39.35 -8.66 -28.69
CA SER A 681 40.49 -9.09 -27.86
C SER A 681 40.15 -9.02 -26.38
N VAL A 682 39.44 -7.96 -25.96
CA VAL A 682 38.97 -7.78 -24.59
C VAL A 682 37.80 -8.71 -24.31
N ALA A 683 36.82 -8.78 -25.21
CA ALA A 683 35.61 -9.57 -24.99
C ALA A 683 35.85 -11.10 -25.10
N GLY A 684 36.90 -11.54 -25.78
CA GLY A 684 37.31 -12.96 -25.83
C GLY A 684 38.04 -13.45 -24.58
N ASP A 685 38.49 -12.54 -23.71
CA ASP A 685 39.25 -12.87 -22.49
C ASP A 685 38.32 -13.31 -21.35
N ALA A 686 38.40 -14.58 -20.97
CA ALA A 686 37.58 -15.16 -19.91
C ALA A 686 37.79 -14.48 -18.54
N ALA A 687 38.96 -13.86 -18.29
CA ALA A 687 39.25 -13.16 -17.04
C ALA A 687 38.42 -11.88 -16.86
N ARG A 688 37.75 -11.41 -17.93
CA ARG A 688 36.83 -10.26 -17.89
C ARG A 688 35.45 -10.60 -17.34
N TYR A 689 35.19 -11.87 -17.03
CA TYR A 689 33.89 -12.35 -16.60
C TYR A 689 33.97 -13.04 -15.25
N THR A 690 32.93 -12.85 -14.43
CA THR A 690 32.68 -13.67 -13.25
C THR A 690 31.28 -14.25 -13.38
N LEU A 691 31.15 -15.56 -13.15
CA LEU A 691 29.86 -16.22 -13.18
C LEU A 691 29.65 -17.04 -11.91
N ARG A 692 28.55 -16.75 -11.21
CA ARG A 692 28.12 -17.48 -10.00
C ARG A 692 26.70 -17.99 -10.17
N ARG A 693 26.36 -19.09 -9.50
CA ARG A 693 24.98 -19.60 -9.43
C ARG A 693 24.60 -20.13 -8.05
N TRP A 694 23.30 -20.09 -7.74
CA TRP A 694 22.71 -20.70 -6.56
C TRP A 694 21.18 -20.83 -6.71
N ASN A 695 20.59 -21.54 -5.76
CA ASN A 695 19.17 -21.68 -5.53
C ASN A 695 18.77 -21.08 -4.18
N TYR A 696 17.47 -20.87 -4.03
CA TYR A 696 16.84 -20.50 -2.78
C TYR A 696 15.90 -21.62 -2.32
N VAL A 697 15.63 -21.64 -1.02
CA VAL A 697 14.64 -22.53 -0.41
C VAL A 697 13.42 -21.71 -0.01
N ARG A 698 12.26 -22.06 -0.58
CA ARG A 698 10.97 -21.54 -0.15
C ARG A 698 10.55 -22.20 1.16
N SER A 699 10.36 -21.43 2.21
CA SER A 699 9.91 -21.93 3.52
C SER A 699 9.08 -20.88 4.25
N SER A 700 8.54 -21.23 5.41
CA SER A 700 7.87 -20.26 6.29
C SER A 700 8.82 -19.24 6.91
N ASP A 701 10.13 -19.40 6.76
CA ASP A 701 11.12 -18.44 7.24
C ASP A 701 11.15 -17.20 6.35
N TYR A 702 11.69 -16.12 6.90
CA TYR A 702 11.72 -14.84 6.19
C TYR A 702 12.87 -14.84 5.19
N GLY A 703 12.54 -14.94 3.89
CA GLY A 703 13.53 -15.05 2.82
C GLY A 703 14.28 -16.38 2.85
N SER A 704 15.42 -16.42 2.15
CA SER A 704 16.25 -17.62 2.06
C SER A 704 17.74 -17.32 2.05
N GLY A 705 18.54 -18.28 2.51
CA GLY A 705 19.98 -18.28 2.25
C GLY A 705 20.28 -18.69 0.81
N HIS A 706 21.56 -18.66 0.44
CA HIS A 706 22.03 -19.18 -0.84
C HIS A 706 22.38 -20.65 -0.70
N TYR A 707 21.92 -21.47 -1.65
CA TYR A 707 22.19 -22.90 -1.70
C TYR A 707 22.76 -23.28 -3.05
N LYS A 708 23.76 -24.16 -3.06
CA LYS A 708 24.26 -24.77 -4.29
C LYS A 708 23.19 -25.66 -4.90
N LEU A 709 23.36 -26.08 -6.15
CA LEU A 709 22.36 -26.91 -6.82
C LEU A 709 22.21 -28.33 -6.22
N ASP A 710 23.10 -28.75 -5.32
CA ASP A 710 22.99 -29.99 -4.54
C ASP A 710 22.25 -29.82 -3.19
N GLY A 711 21.80 -28.59 -2.88
CA GLY A 711 21.09 -28.26 -1.64
C GLY A 711 22.00 -27.91 -0.46
N THR A 712 23.33 -27.95 -0.61
CA THR A 712 24.25 -27.49 0.43
C THR A 712 24.34 -25.96 0.47
N ALA A 713 24.65 -25.38 1.62
CA ALA A 713 24.75 -23.93 1.75
C ALA A 713 25.91 -23.34 0.91
N GLY A 714 25.66 -22.19 0.30
CA GLY A 714 26.64 -21.40 -0.44
C GLY A 714 26.29 -21.23 -1.91
N GLU A 715 27.29 -20.80 -2.68
CA GLU A 715 27.18 -20.51 -4.11
C GLU A 715 28.26 -21.25 -4.89
N GLU A 716 28.07 -21.42 -6.19
CA GLU A 716 29.04 -22.04 -7.09
C GLU A 716 29.61 -21.00 -8.05
N THR A 717 30.94 -20.89 -8.15
CA THR A 717 31.61 -20.15 -9.24
C THR A 717 31.76 -21.06 -10.44
N LEU A 718 31.39 -20.57 -11.62
CA LEU A 718 31.40 -21.33 -12.87
C LEU A 718 32.51 -20.83 -13.80
N PRO A 719 33.29 -21.73 -14.42
CA PRO A 719 34.19 -21.34 -15.49
C PRO A 719 33.39 -20.97 -16.75
N VAL A 720 33.95 -20.05 -17.54
CA VAL A 720 33.37 -19.61 -18.81
C VAL A 720 34.43 -19.54 -19.89
N ALA A 721 34.02 -19.84 -21.14
CA ALA A 721 34.77 -19.46 -22.33
C ALA A 721 33.98 -18.40 -23.10
N ALA A 722 34.66 -17.37 -23.58
CA ALA A 722 34.03 -16.26 -24.27
C ALA A 722 34.30 -16.30 -25.79
N ARG A 723 33.28 -16.02 -26.59
CA ARG A 723 33.40 -15.86 -28.04
C ARG A 723 32.54 -14.70 -28.51
N VAL A 724 33.08 -13.86 -29.38
CA VAL A 724 32.35 -12.76 -30.02
C VAL A 724 31.76 -13.24 -31.35
N SER A 725 30.56 -12.76 -31.69
CA SER A 725 29.85 -13.04 -32.94
C SER A 725 30.55 -12.44 -34.16
N GLY A 726 30.17 -12.88 -35.36
CA GLY A 726 30.72 -12.34 -36.62
C GLY A 726 30.48 -10.85 -36.82
N ASP A 727 29.33 -10.32 -36.37
CA ASP A 727 29.00 -8.88 -36.44
C ASP A 727 29.67 -8.06 -35.33
N GLY A 728 30.39 -8.71 -34.41
CA GLY A 728 31.04 -8.07 -33.27
C GLY A 728 30.08 -7.60 -32.17
N ARG A 729 28.77 -7.79 -32.29
CA ARG A 729 27.77 -7.19 -31.37
C ARG A 729 27.17 -8.17 -30.38
N ALA A 730 27.49 -9.46 -30.45
CA ALA A 730 27.06 -10.45 -29.49
C ALA A 730 28.25 -11.19 -28.88
N LEU A 731 28.09 -11.55 -27.62
CA LEU A 731 29.01 -12.33 -26.83
C LEU A 731 28.32 -13.64 -26.42
N LEU A 732 28.95 -14.76 -26.75
CA LEU A 732 28.62 -16.08 -26.24
C LEU A 732 29.57 -16.42 -25.09
N LEU A 733 29.02 -16.59 -23.90
CA LEU A 733 29.69 -17.17 -22.74
C LEU A 733 29.28 -18.64 -22.62
N VAL A 734 30.17 -19.53 -23.02
CA VAL A 734 29.97 -20.98 -22.92
C VAL A 734 30.15 -21.42 -21.47
N VAL A 735 29.15 -22.13 -20.94
CA VAL A 735 29.13 -22.62 -19.55
C VAL A 735 29.10 -24.16 -19.56
N PRO A 736 30.21 -24.86 -19.22
CA PRO A 736 30.33 -26.30 -19.47
C PRO A 736 29.28 -27.19 -18.78
N ARG A 737 28.80 -26.76 -17.62
CA ARG A 737 27.85 -27.50 -16.77
C ARG A 737 26.60 -26.66 -16.50
N MET A 738 26.07 -26.05 -17.56
CA MET A 738 24.84 -25.26 -17.49
C MET A 738 23.67 -26.12 -17.01
N ARG A 739 22.95 -25.62 -16.01
CA ARG A 739 21.80 -26.28 -15.39
C ARG A 739 20.79 -25.22 -14.98
N PRO A 740 19.49 -25.59 -14.83
CA PRO A 740 18.53 -24.71 -14.21
C PRO A 740 19.01 -24.24 -12.83
N ALA A 741 18.84 -22.95 -12.57
CA ALA A 741 19.22 -22.28 -11.34
C ALA A 741 18.28 -21.09 -11.12
N MET A 742 17.80 -20.93 -9.89
CA MET A 742 16.97 -19.77 -9.53
C MET A 742 17.74 -18.47 -9.73
N GLN A 743 19.06 -18.49 -9.52
CA GLN A 743 19.90 -17.32 -9.68
C GLN A 743 21.24 -17.65 -10.36
N MET A 744 21.59 -16.83 -11.34
CA MET A 744 22.94 -16.65 -11.86
C MET A 744 23.33 -15.17 -11.79
N GLN A 745 24.60 -14.91 -11.50
CA GLN A 745 25.18 -13.57 -11.45
C GLN A 745 26.36 -13.54 -12.42
N LEU A 746 26.23 -12.74 -13.48
CA LEU A 746 27.25 -12.53 -14.50
C LEU A 746 27.82 -11.11 -14.38
N GLY A 747 29.05 -10.97 -13.87
CA GLY A 747 29.81 -9.73 -13.95
C GLY A 747 30.63 -9.67 -15.24
N TYR A 748 30.75 -8.49 -15.85
CA TYR A 748 31.62 -8.28 -17.00
C TYR A 748 32.32 -6.90 -16.96
N ASP A 749 33.52 -6.80 -17.53
CA ASP A 749 34.25 -5.55 -17.77
C ASP A 749 34.85 -5.55 -19.18
N LEU A 750 34.12 -4.92 -20.10
CA LEU A 750 34.35 -4.98 -21.53
C LEU A 750 34.65 -3.59 -22.11
N ARG A 751 34.99 -3.59 -23.39
CA ARG A 751 35.20 -2.38 -24.18
C ARG A 751 34.55 -2.53 -25.56
N ALA A 752 33.83 -1.50 -25.99
CA ALA A 752 33.36 -1.36 -27.36
C ALA A 752 34.51 -0.91 -28.28
N ARG A 753 34.39 -1.12 -29.59
CA ARG A 753 35.43 -0.74 -30.57
C ARG A 753 35.72 0.76 -30.60
N ASP A 754 34.75 1.58 -30.22
CA ASP A 754 34.89 3.04 -30.09
C ASP A 754 35.60 3.48 -28.78
N GLY A 755 36.04 2.51 -27.97
CA GLY A 755 36.72 2.76 -26.69
C GLY A 755 35.77 2.86 -25.49
N THR A 756 34.45 2.87 -25.68
CA THR A 756 33.48 2.94 -24.59
C THR A 756 33.62 1.73 -23.66
N ARG A 757 33.80 1.99 -22.36
CA ARG A 757 33.83 0.93 -21.35
C ARG A 757 32.41 0.45 -21.03
N LEU A 758 32.21 -0.86 -21.07
CA LEU A 758 30.95 -1.52 -20.76
C LEU A 758 31.19 -2.42 -19.55
N ARG A 759 30.76 -1.99 -18.36
CA ARG A 759 30.98 -2.73 -17.11
C ARG A 759 29.69 -2.79 -16.32
N ASP A 760 29.18 -4.00 -16.10
CA ASP A 760 27.94 -4.20 -15.37
C ASP A 760 27.85 -5.61 -14.75
N THR A 761 26.76 -5.86 -14.02
CA THR A 761 26.37 -7.18 -13.54
C THR A 761 24.96 -7.50 -14.01
N LEU A 762 24.80 -8.64 -14.68
CA LEU A 762 23.53 -9.23 -15.05
C LEU A 762 23.10 -10.27 -14.01
N TRP A 763 21.84 -10.23 -13.65
CA TRP A 763 21.22 -11.22 -12.75
C TRP A 763 20.20 -12.00 -13.55
N LEU A 764 20.36 -13.32 -13.63
CA LEU A 764 19.53 -14.18 -14.47
C LEU A 764 18.86 -15.26 -13.65
N THR A 765 17.69 -15.68 -14.10
CA THR A 765 17.09 -16.95 -13.70
C THR A 765 17.09 -17.88 -14.91
N VAL A 766 17.45 -19.14 -14.67
CA VAL A 766 17.45 -20.18 -15.71
C VAL A 766 16.46 -21.25 -15.28
N ASN A 767 15.24 -21.15 -15.80
CA ASN A 767 14.17 -22.10 -15.58
C ASN A 767 14.30 -23.32 -16.51
N ALA A 768 14.80 -23.10 -17.73
CA ALA A 768 15.01 -24.14 -18.73
C ALA A 768 16.34 -23.94 -19.48
N THR A 769 16.96 -25.05 -19.86
CA THR A 769 18.22 -25.08 -20.60
C THR A 769 18.01 -25.59 -22.03
N ASP A 770 17.03 -25.04 -22.74
CA ASP A 770 16.82 -25.34 -24.16
C ASP A 770 18.06 -24.92 -24.98
N THR A 771 18.27 -25.55 -26.14
CA THR A 771 19.41 -25.20 -27.01
C THR A 771 19.24 -23.78 -27.57
N LEU A 772 20.28 -22.95 -27.47
CA LEU A 772 20.36 -21.65 -28.10
C LEU A 772 20.56 -21.81 -29.61
N ASP A 773 19.82 -21.06 -30.43
CA ASP A 773 20.14 -20.88 -31.85
C ASP A 773 21.36 -19.96 -31.99
N LEU A 774 22.54 -20.58 -31.94
CA LEU A 774 23.81 -19.88 -32.07
C LEU A 774 24.03 -19.33 -33.48
N ASN A 775 23.49 -19.98 -34.52
CA ASN A 775 23.62 -19.52 -35.89
C ASN A 775 22.82 -18.24 -36.12
N GLY A 776 21.55 -18.21 -35.68
CA GLY A 776 20.71 -17.01 -35.71
C GLY A 776 21.25 -15.89 -34.81
N ALA A 777 21.99 -16.24 -33.74
CA ALA A 777 22.68 -15.27 -32.89
C ALA A 777 24.05 -14.79 -33.44
N GLY A 778 24.47 -15.23 -34.64
CA GLY A 778 25.68 -14.75 -35.30
C GLY A 778 26.97 -15.52 -34.99
N PHE A 779 26.87 -16.71 -34.39
CA PHE A 779 27.98 -17.60 -34.04
C PHE A 779 28.09 -18.79 -34.99
N ARG A 780 28.10 -18.52 -36.30
CA ARG A 780 28.16 -19.56 -37.34
C ARG A 780 29.43 -20.41 -37.20
N GLY A 781 29.26 -21.74 -37.19
CA GLY A 781 30.37 -22.69 -37.14
C GLY A 781 31.14 -22.74 -35.81
N VAL A 782 30.63 -22.13 -34.74
CA VAL A 782 31.27 -22.18 -33.42
C VAL A 782 31.08 -23.58 -32.79
N ASP A 783 32.18 -24.31 -32.60
CA ASP A 783 32.20 -25.53 -31.79
C ASP A 783 32.19 -25.17 -30.29
N TRP A 784 30.99 -24.95 -29.78
CA TRP A 784 30.78 -24.63 -28.36
C TRP A 784 31.21 -25.78 -27.43
N ARG A 785 31.22 -27.05 -27.89
CA ARG A 785 31.65 -28.18 -27.05
C ARG A 785 33.15 -28.17 -26.83
N ALA A 786 33.93 -27.79 -27.84
CA ALA A 786 35.36 -27.55 -27.67
C ALA A 786 35.64 -26.39 -26.70
N LEU A 787 34.89 -25.29 -26.82
CA LEU A 787 34.98 -24.17 -25.88
C LEU A 787 34.62 -24.59 -24.45
N ALA A 788 33.58 -25.42 -24.27
CA ALA A 788 33.17 -25.94 -22.98
C ALA A 788 34.27 -26.80 -22.34
N ARG A 789 34.88 -27.72 -23.09
CA ARG A 789 36.00 -28.54 -22.58
C ARG A 789 37.19 -27.68 -22.14
N ARG A 790 37.51 -26.63 -22.90
CA ARG A 790 38.58 -25.68 -22.53
C ARG A 790 38.26 -24.91 -21.25
N ALA A 791 37.03 -24.42 -21.11
CA ALA A 791 36.60 -23.70 -19.91
C ALA A 791 36.64 -24.61 -18.67
N ASP A 792 36.16 -25.85 -18.77
CA ASP A 792 36.13 -26.78 -17.62
C ASP A 792 37.54 -27.21 -17.18
N ALA A 793 38.50 -27.21 -18.10
CA ALA A 793 39.91 -27.50 -17.82
C ALA A 793 40.71 -26.28 -17.30
N ALA A 794 40.18 -25.07 -17.42
CA ALA A 794 40.87 -23.86 -16.96
C ALA A 794 40.80 -23.75 -15.42
N PRO A 795 41.88 -23.34 -14.74
CA PRO A 795 41.83 -23.09 -13.30
C PRO A 795 40.78 -22.03 -13.00
N THR A 796 39.86 -22.32 -12.09
CA THR A 796 38.82 -21.36 -11.65
C THR A 796 39.48 -20.12 -11.07
N VAL A 797 39.48 -19.02 -11.83
CA VAL A 797 39.93 -17.72 -11.37
C VAL A 797 38.91 -17.20 -10.35
N GLY A 798 39.36 -16.94 -9.12
CA GLY A 798 38.55 -16.24 -8.12
C GLY A 798 37.85 -17.11 -7.07
N ALA A 799 38.46 -18.21 -6.64
CA ALA A 799 38.18 -18.67 -5.27
C ALA A 799 38.72 -17.59 -4.31
N VAL A 800 37.84 -16.77 -3.72
CA VAL A 800 38.22 -15.97 -2.55
C VAL A 800 38.74 -16.97 -1.53
N PRO A 801 39.98 -16.85 -1.04
CA PRO A 801 40.47 -17.72 0.02
C PRO A 801 39.47 -17.72 1.16
N ASN A 802 39.31 -18.84 1.87
CA ASN A 802 38.71 -18.85 3.20
C ASN A 802 39.60 -18.00 4.13
N GLY A 803 39.59 -16.68 3.95
CA GLY A 803 40.29 -15.73 4.77
C GLY A 803 39.70 -15.82 6.17
N SER A 804 40.56 -15.76 7.17
CA SER A 804 40.15 -15.62 8.56
C SER A 804 39.11 -14.50 8.69
N ALA A 805 38.09 -14.73 9.52
CA ALA A 805 37.08 -13.71 9.79
C ALA A 805 37.76 -12.47 10.39
N THR A 806 37.92 -11.41 9.60
CA THR A 806 38.46 -10.13 10.06
C THR A 806 37.34 -9.15 10.40
N ALA A 807 37.60 -8.21 11.30
CA ALA A 807 36.66 -7.14 11.61
C ALA A 807 36.31 -6.30 10.36
N ALA A 808 37.28 -6.08 9.46
CA ALA A 808 37.07 -5.38 8.20
C ALA A 808 36.12 -6.14 7.26
N LEU A 809 36.28 -7.46 7.13
CA LEU A 809 35.35 -8.32 6.37
C LEU A 809 33.95 -8.32 6.99
N GLY A 810 33.84 -8.44 8.31
CA GLY A 810 32.57 -8.38 9.04
C GLY A 810 31.86 -7.03 8.86
N ALA A 811 32.58 -5.92 9.00
CA ALA A 811 32.04 -4.57 8.79
C ALA A 811 31.56 -4.36 7.34
N ARG A 812 32.28 -4.93 6.37
CA ARG A 812 31.89 -4.89 4.96
C ARG A 812 30.61 -5.70 4.72
N LEU A 813 30.55 -6.95 5.15
CA LEU A 813 29.37 -7.82 5.03
C LEU A 813 28.14 -7.21 5.73
N TYR A 814 28.32 -6.63 6.92
CA TYR A 814 27.26 -5.95 7.67
C TYR A 814 26.59 -4.81 6.88
N ARG A 815 27.37 -4.10 6.05
CA ARG A 815 26.85 -3.04 5.16
C ARG A 815 26.30 -3.62 3.85
N GLU A 816 27.09 -4.45 3.17
CA GLU A 816 26.77 -4.98 1.84
C GLU A 816 25.52 -5.87 1.85
N LYS A 817 25.39 -6.73 2.86
CA LYS A 817 24.22 -7.61 3.03
C LYS A 817 23.04 -6.91 3.71
N GLY A 818 23.13 -5.59 3.94
CA GLY A 818 22.03 -4.80 4.49
C GLY A 818 21.71 -5.08 5.96
N CYS A 819 22.51 -5.87 6.70
CA CYS A 819 22.29 -6.13 8.14
C CYS A 819 22.21 -4.77 8.91
N VAL A 820 22.91 -3.71 8.46
CA VAL A 820 22.85 -2.33 9.02
C VAL A 820 21.46 -1.67 9.00
N GLY A 821 20.58 -2.05 8.08
CA GLY A 821 19.22 -1.51 8.01
C GLY A 821 18.34 -1.99 9.16
N CYS A 822 18.63 -3.17 9.71
CA CYS A 822 17.84 -3.79 10.77
C CYS A 822 18.54 -3.84 12.13
N HIS A 823 19.87 -3.92 12.16
CA HIS A 823 20.68 -4.09 13.38
C HIS A 823 21.56 -2.86 13.62
N SER A 824 22.06 -2.73 14.85
CA SER A 824 23.07 -1.75 15.25
C SER A 824 24.32 -2.45 15.76
N VAL A 825 25.49 -1.81 15.67
CA VAL A 825 26.74 -2.30 16.29
C VAL A 825 27.13 -1.50 17.54
N ASP A 826 26.42 -0.42 17.83
CA ASP A 826 26.71 0.54 18.91
C ASP A 826 25.77 0.42 20.12
N GLY A 827 24.67 -0.34 20.00
CA GLY A 827 23.65 -0.48 21.04
C GLY A 827 22.33 0.23 20.72
N THR A 828 22.27 1.02 19.65
CA THR A 828 21.07 1.79 19.30
C THR A 828 19.92 0.91 18.84
N THR A 829 18.75 1.07 19.46
CA THR A 829 17.53 0.32 19.11
C THR A 829 16.47 1.19 18.43
N ALA A 830 16.58 2.52 18.56
CA ALA A 830 15.68 3.46 17.90
C ALA A 830 15.79 3.35 16.36
N GLY A 831 14.64 3.18 15.68
CA GLY A 831 14.57 3.04 14.22
C GLY A 831 15.07 1.69 13.68
N LYS A 832 15.56 0.77 14.52
CA LYS A 832 16.03 -0.56 14.15
C LYS A 832 14.94 -1.61 14.35
N THR A 833 14.93 -2.64 13.50
CA THR A 833 13.90 -3.71 13.55
C THR A 833 14.41 -5.02 14.18
N GLY A 834 15.72 -5.16 14.35
CA GLY A 834 16.38 -6.31 14.97
C GLY A 834 17.26 -5.88 16.17
N PRO A 835 17.74 -6.84 16.98
CA PRO A 835 18.56 -6.56 18.15
C PRO A 835 19.92 -5.94 17.77
N THR A 836 20.53 -5.22 18.71
CA THR A 836 21.93 -4.78 18.57
C THR A 836 22.86 -5.99 18.55
N PHE A 837 23.90 -5.93 17.72
CA PHE A 837 25.01 -6.89 17.72
C PHE A 837 26.05 -6.58 18.80
N LYS A 838 26.00 -5.39 19.42
CA LYS A 838 26.89 -5.03 20.52
C LYS A 838 26.72 -6.00 21.68
N GLY A 839 27.77 -6.76 22.00
CA GLY A 839 27.76 -7.74 23.08
C GLY A 839 26.84 -8.95 22.85
N LEU A 840 26.29 -9.12 21.64
CA LEU A 840 25.34 -10.20 21.36
C LEU A 840 26.03 -11.56 21.35
N TYR A 841 27.21 -11.65 20.74
CA TYR A 841 27.96 -12.91 20.64
C TYR A 841 28.34 -13.44 22.03
N GLY A 842 27.97 -14.69 22.31
CA GLY A 842 28.19 -15.37 23.58
C GLY A 842 27.15 -15.09 24.66
N ALA A 843 26.30 -14.09 24.47
CA ALA A 843 25.26 -13.71 25.44
C ALA A 843 24.06 -14.66 25.38
N THR A 844 23.44 -14.88 26.54
CA THR A 844 22.15 -15.57 26.66
C THR A 844 21.05 -14.54 26.54
N VAL A 845 20.31 -14.61 25.43
CA VAL A 845 19.26 -13.64 25.10
C VAL A 845 17.91 -14.23 25.49
N PRO A 846 17.11 -13.55 26.33
CA PRO A 846 15.72 -13.93 26.55
C PRO A 846 14.91 -13.70 25.27
N LEU A 847 14.03 -14.63 24.96
CA LEU A 847 13.13 -14.61 23.82
C LEU A 847 11.70 -14.50 24.36
N ALA A 848 10.78 -13.72 23.77
CA ALA A 848 9.39 -13.68 24.28
C ALA A 848 8.52 -14.88 23.92
N SER A 849 9.12 -16.01 23.58
CA SER A 849 8.50 -17.28 23.91
C SER A 849 8.53 -17.60 25.40
N GLY A 850 9.29 -16.82 26.19
CA GLY A 850 9.62 -17.10 27.59
C GLY A 850 10.92 -17.90 27.75
N THR A 851 11.53 -18.40 26.66
CA THR A 851 12.81 -19.14 26.73
C THR A 851 14.01 -18.23 26.54
N SER A 852 15.23 -18.73 26.79
CA SER A 852 16.46 -18.03 26.44
C SER A 852 17.31 -18.84 25.44
N ALA A 853 18.10 -18.14 24.62
CA ALA A 853 19.05 -18.78 23.70
C ALA A 853 20.42 -18.09 23.79
N ARG A 854 21.48 -18.90 23.82
CA ARG A 854 22.85 -18.37 23.74
C ARG A 854 23.20 -18.08 22.30
N ALA A 855 23.49 -16.83 21.99
CA ALA A 855 23.99 -16.42 20.68
C ALA A 855 25.41 -16.99 20.48
N ARG A 856 25.57 -17.93 19.55
CA ARG A 856 26.86 -18.58 19.22
C ARG A 856 27.05 -18.56 17.71
N THR A 857 28.30 -18.50 17.26
CA THR A 857 28.66 -18.85 15.90
C THR A 857 28.60 -20.36 15.78
N THR A 858 27.83 -20.89 14.85
CA THR A 858 27.98 -22.29 14.47
C THR A 858 28.92 -22.38 13.29
N ARG A 859 30.12 -22.90 13.54
CA ARG A 859 30.92 -23.54 12.51
C ARG A 859 30.50 -25.00 12.48
N THR A 860 29.58 -25.39 11.60
CA THR A 860 29.15 -26.79 11.53
C THR A 860 30.11 -27.57 10.64
N SER A 861 30.97 -28.37 11.26
CA SER A 861 31.84 -29.38 10.64
C SER A 861 31.11 -30.63 10.14
N ALA A 862 29.78 -30.63 10.12
CA ALA A 862 28.96 -31.59 9.39
C ALA A 862 27.64 -30.89 9.05
N GLY A 863 27.18 -31.00 7.80
CA GLY A 863 26.05 -30.27 7.22
C GLY A 863 24.71 -30.38 7.96
N ARG A 864 24.55 -29.65 9.07
CA ARG A 864 23.28 -29.33 9.73
C ARG A 864 23.33 -27.89 10.21
N SER A 865 22.88 -26.94 9.39
CA SER A 865 22.63 -25.56 9.84
C SER A 865 21.59 -25.55 10.97
N TRP A 866 21.66 -24.57 11.87
CA TRP A 866 20.72 -24.30 12.97
C TRP A 866 19.27 -24.67 12.64
N THR A 867 18.86 -25.89 12.93
CA THR A 867 17.47 -26.33 12.96
C THR A 867 17.42 -27.70 13.62
N ARG A 868 17.38 -27.73 14.95
CA ARG A 868 16.64 -28.73 15.75
C ARG A 868 16.83 -28.43 17.23
N ARG A 869 15.98 -27.54 17.75
CA ARG A 869 15.04 -27.85 18.83
C ARG A 869 13.93 -26.80 18.75
N ARG A 870 12.69 -27.29 18.72
CA ARG A 870 11.47 -26.48 18.81
C ARG A 870 11.56 -25.63 20.08
N THR A 871 11.78 -24.33 19.95
CA THR A 871 11.25 -23.31 20.87
C THR A 871 11.39 -21.95 20.21
N SER A 872 10.24 -21.29 20.10
CA SER A 872 10.01 -19.99 19.48
C SER A 872 10.95 -18.92 20.02
N CYS A 873 11.30 -17.95 19.18
CA CYS A 873 12.08 -16.78 19.55
C CYS A 873 11.19 -15.56 19.33
N ALA A 874 10.79 -14.83 20.37
CA ALA A 874 9.82 -13.73 20.19
C ALA A 874 10.05 -12.50 21.08
N ALA A 875 11.27 -12.09 21.46
CA ALA A 875 11.44 -10.89 22.30
C ALA A 875 10.86 -9.65 21.62
N SER A 876 10.25 -8.75 22.41
CA SER A 876 9.49 -7.53 22.07
C SER A 876 10.04 -6.70 20.90
N SER A 877 9.84 -7.21 19.70
CA SER A 877 9.95 -6.61 18.36
C SER A 877 10.00 -7.80 17.41
N ARG A 878 8.83 -8.24 16.92
CA ARG A 878 8.68 -9.40 16.03
C ARG A 878 9.23 -9.11 14.63
N GLY A 879 10.54 -8.89 14.52
CA GLY A 879 11.29 -8.72 13.27
C GLY A 879 12.43 -9.74 13.10
N CYS A 880 12.66 -10.62 14.08
CA CYS A 880 13.89 -11.40 14.21
C CYS A 880 13.90 -12.76 13.48
N ARG A 881 13.46 -12.80 12.22
CA ARG A 881 13.73 -13.91 11.26
C ARG A 881 14.50 -13.45 10.01
N ARG A 882 15.03 -12.22 10.02
CA ARG A 882 15.60 -11.55 8.84
C ARG A 882 17.10 -11.79 8.71
N SER A 883 17.49 -12.94 8.16
CA SER A 883 18.76 -13.24 7.46
C SER A 883 19.22 -14.66 7.78
N GLY A 884 19.03 -15.60 6.84
CA GLY A 884 19.74 -16.89 6.87
C GLY A 884 21.24 -16.77 6.51
N GLY A 885 21.85 -15.63 6.80
CA GLY A 885 23.20 -15.27 6.34
C GLY A 885 23.95 -14.22 7.18
N CYS A 886 23.36 -13.72 8.28
CA CYS A 886 24.13 -13.15 9.40
C CYS A 886 24.15 -14.28 10.48
#